data_AF-Q23QG8-F1
#
_entry.id   AF-Q23QG8-F1
#
_cell.length_a   1.000
_cell.length_b   1.000
_cell.length_c   1.000
_cell.angle_alpha   90.00
_cell.angle_beta   90.00
_cell.angle_gamma   90.00
#
_symmetry.space_group_name_H-M   'P 1'
#
loop_
_entity.id
_entity.type
_entity.pdbx_description
1 polymer ?
#
loop_
_entity_poly.entity_id
_entity_poly.type
_entity_poly.pdbx_seq_one_letter_code
_entity_poly.pdbx_strand_id
1 'polypeptide(L)'
;MEGQKNNLQNNSSQFLMQNNQNDLSYELQHSNFQQVGNDAGIQIEGTLNNIKCGLQKINSADNNIILVIGNSGSGKTSLSADLSGLQLVVNKTIFQESYLQYKEEDFQKYGKIGSDLIQSETFIPNKFFNQKKQITIWDTPGFDDSRGEEFQIPISFFINKIVNSAKRIKFILVIDGNQLNRGYGIEKGRDLKDLLFSFFSMIRDFSLDISKFTAIVISKANLKKESDFYVKKLKNFIEVFLNEDLCKFTQDYQIQFKKFLQQISNTMVLLFPNIPDNAQVNSFYDKGPGLKILNAIESDIDFCKSEQIQLPLRMKNIEKINQLFEISQRQMEKTFTSICKKISEELKELNELQLKQTKQIIQHFQSLKDQQDESYIKQIKEQFQNLIIEILLENKCIQEMKDLTNLFELFYFYFTDIYCDLISKIESNNIQRKSFISTRQTCNGVKILQQNLDQVLKLQSLKESQRQSKERLQKNQSAIQNLENVSDDFSHKQQQLDYDNQIAIQAQQEKQQQLMEEEELQQKASQDLRSNQQCLEQINQQQQFLNEKIEEQNNQLAKQNEQLEEMTKQYQEKIQQNQQLEQEIEFLKQKNEMEIEYQRQIHKAKQESQLIPAIIGTVGQLLTTIISPQGKK
;
A
#
# COMPACT_ATOMS: atom_id res chain seq x y z
N MET A 1 -7.77 27.23 -31.24
CA MET A 1 -8.33 26.97 -29.89
C MET A 1 -8.08 25.52 -29.43
N GLU A 2 -8.14 24.49 -30.28
CA GLU A 2 -7.82 23.09 -29.89
C GLU A 2 -6.36 22.89 -29.42
N GLY A 3 -5.38 23.59 -30.00
CA GLY A 3 -3.98 23.52 -29.57
C GLY A 3 -3.69 24.10 -28.17
N GLN A 4 -4.56 24.97 -27.64
CA GLN A 4 -4.43 25.51 -26.27
C GLN A 4 -5.08 24.60 -25.22
N LYS A 5 -6.14 23.86 -25.57
CA LYS A 5 -6.73 22.83 -24.68
C LYS A 5 -5.76 21.68 -24.40
N ASN A 6 -5.04 21.19 -25.42
CA ASN A 6 -4.09 20.08 -25.25
C ASN A 6 -2.84 20.47 -24.44
N ASN A 7 -2.38 21.73 -24.54
CA ASN A 7 -1.25 22.22 -23.73
C ASN A 7 -1.63 22.50 -22.27
N LEU A 8 -2.87 22.89 -21.98
CA LEU A 8 -3.36 23.07 -20.61
C LEU A 8 -3.59 21.73 -19.89
N GLN A 9 -4.06 20.68 -20.59
CA GLN A 9 -4.22 19.34 -20.00
C GLN A 9 -2.88 18.65 -19.67
N ASN A 10 -1.85 18.83 -20.50
CA ASN A 10 -0.53 18.23 -20.23
C ASN A 10 0.26 18.98 -19.14
N ASN A 11 0.16 20.31 -19.08
CA ASN A 11 0.92 21.12 -18.10
C ASN A 11 0.28 21.15 -16.70
N SER A 12 -1.06 21.08 -16.59
CA SER A 12 -1.74 20.99 -15.28
C SER A 12 -1.47 19.66 -14.56
N SER A 13 -1.38 18.57 -15.33
CA SER A 13 -1.10 17.22 -14.80
C SER A 13 0.33 17.06 -14.26
N GLN A 14 1.32 17.74 -14.86
CA GLN A 14 2.73 17.69 -14.40
C GLN A 14 3.02 18.67 -13.25
N PHE A 15 2.35 19.83 -13.21
CA PHE A 15 2.64 20.87 -12.20
C PHE A 15 2.06 20.57 -10.81
N LEU A 16 0.97 19.79 -10.74
CA LEU A 16 0.34 19.42 -9.46
C LEU A 16 1.06 18.29 -8.70
N MET A 17 1.87 17.47 -9.36
CA MET A 17 2.51 16.30 -8.72
C MET A 17 3.79 16.59 -7.93
N GLN A 18 4.48 17.73 -8.15
CA GLN A 18 5.85 17.89 -7.63
C GLN A 18 5.99 18.65 -6.31
N ASN A 19 4.99 19.39 -5.82
CA ASN A 19 5.26 20.43 -4.82
C ASN A 19 4.59 20.33 -3.44
N ASN A 20 3.68 19.39 -3.10
CA ASN A 20 3.00 19.47 -1.78
C ASN A 20 2.29 18.18 -1.26
N GLN A 21 2.78 16.97 -1.55
CA GLN A 21 2.02 15.74 -1.26
C GLN A 21 2.21 15.11 0.15
N ASN A 22 3.10 15.63 1.01
CA ASN A 22 3.42 14.92 2.26
C ASN A 22 2.52 15.24 3.48
N ASP A 23 1.98 16.46 3.60
CA ASP A 23 1.33 16.88 4.86
C ASP A 23 -0.19 16.67 4.88
N LEU A 24 -0.92 16.97 3.79
CA LEU A 24 -2.39 16.95 3.81
C LEU A 24 -2.99 15.53 3.71
N SER A 25 -2.26 14.57 3.13
CA SER A 25 -2.75 13.19 3.05
C SER A 25 -2.68 12.46 4.40
N TYR A 26 -1.75 12.85 5.27
CA TYR A 26 -1.53 12.18 6.55
C TYR A 26 -2.68 12.43 7.54
N GLU A 27 -3.19 13.67 7.63
CA GLU A 27 -4.26 14.04 8.56
C GLU A 27 -5.65 13.48 8.17
N LEU A 28 -5.97 13.44 6.87
CA LEU A 28 -7.21 12.84 6.35
C LEU A 28 -7.23 11.31 6.48
N GLN A 29 -6.06 10.66 6.57
CA GLN A 29 -5.95 9.21 6.75
C GLN A 29 -6.11 8.82 8.21
N HIS A 30 -5.39 9.45 9.15
CA HIS A 30 -5.38 9.02 10.55
C HIS A 30 -6.73 9.19 11.30
N SER A 31 -7.50 10.24 11.01
CA SER A 31 -8.80 10.48 11.67
C SER A 31 -9.85 9.41 11.38
N ASN A 32 -9.67 8.64 10.29
CA ASN A 32 -10.67 7.68 9.82
C ASN A 32 -10.43 6.25 10.31
N PHE A 33 -9.22 5.93 10.80
CA PHE A 33 -8.85 4.59 11.24
C PHE A 33 -8.92 4.39 12.75
N GLN A 34 -8.79 5.46 13.54
CA GLN A 34 -8.90 5.39 15.01
C GLN A 34 -10.28 4.89 15.51
N GLN A 35 -11.32 4.91 14.67
CA GLN A 35 -12.63 4.35 15.03
C GLN A 35 -12.67 2.82 15.01
N VAL A 36 -11.68 2.16 14.39
CA VAL A 36 -11.51 0.70 14.42
C VAL A 36 -10.40 0.42 15.41
N GLY A 37 -10.69 0.46 16.72
CA GLY A 37 -9.74 0.28 17.82
C GLY A 37 -9.14 -1.13 17.95
N ASN A 38 -8.77 -1.77 16.84
CA ASN A 38 -8.13 -3.08 16.81
C ASN A 38 -6.77 -2.95 16.10
N ASP A 39 -5.71 -3.47 16.71
CA ASP A 39 -4.31 -3.42 16.25
C ASP A 39 -4.14 -3.84 14.78
N ALA A 40 -5.00 -4.74 14.29
CA ALA A 40 -5.03 -5.17 12.90
C ALA A 40 -5.31 -4.00 11.91
N GLY A 41 -6.20 -3.08 12.27
CA GLY A 41 -6.53 -1.91 11.45
C GLY A 41 -5.33 -0.98 11.28
N ILE A 42 -4.57 -0.76 12.36
CA ILE A 42 -3.36 0.08 12.37
C ILE A 42 -2.26 -0.55 11.49
N GLN A 43 -2.05 -1.87 11.59
CA GLN A 43 -1.06 -2.58 10.75
C GLN A 43 -1.41 -2.49 9.26
N ILE A 44 -2.70 -2.61 8.92
CA ILE A 44 -3.16 -2.52 7.53
C ILE A 44 -3.05 -1.10 6.99
N GLU A 45 -3.35 -0.09 7.80
CA GLU A 45 -3.12 1.31 7.43
C GLU A 45 -1.63 1.56 7.17
N GLY A 46 -0.76 1.07 8.05
CA GLY A 46 0.70 1.09 7.85
C GLY A 46 1.11 0.43 6.54
N THR A 47 0.52 -0.73 6.21
CA THR A 47 0.74 -1.46 4.95
C THR A 47 0.29 -0.64 3.73
N LEU A 48 -0.88 -0.02 3.77
CA LEU A 48 -1.42 0.82 2.70
C LEU A 48 -0.58 2.08 2.48
N ASN A 49 -0.19 2.76 3.55
CA ASN A 49 0.66 3.95 3.49
C ASN A 49 2.04 3.60 2.92
N ASN A 50 2.60 2.47 3.34
CA ASN A 50 3.82 1.92 2.77
C ASN A 50 3.71 1.72 1.26
N ILE A 51 2.63 1.08 0.79
CA ILE A 51 2.36 0.87 -0.65
C ILE A 51 2.27 2.21 -1.38
N LYS A 52 1.49 3.17 -0.87
CA LYS A 52 1.30 4.49 -1.47
C LYS A 52 2.63 5.25 -1.62
N CYS A 53 3.42 5.33 -0.56
CA CYS A 53 4.74 5.98 -0.56
C CYS A 53 5.72 5.28 -1.50
N GLY A 54 5.68 3.95 -1.59
CA GLY A 54 6.55 3.20 -2.49
C GLY A 54 6.18 3.34 -3.97
N LEU A 55 4.89 3.45 -4.30
CA LEU A 55 4.42 3.66 -5.68
C LEU A 55 5.00 4.91 -6.33
N GLN A 56 5.15 5.99 -5.57
CA GLN A 56 5.78 7.22 -6.04
C GLN A 56 7.23 6.99 -6.51
N LYS A 57 7.92 5.97 -5.98
CA LYS A 57 9.30 5.63 -6.36
C LYS A 57 9.40 4.66 -7.55
N ILE A 58 8.36 3.87 -7.82
CA ILE A 58 8.42 2.77 -8.80
C ILE A 58 7.67 3.01 -10.13
N ASN A 59 7.06 4.19 -10.31
CA ASN A 59 6.09 4.44 -11.39
C ASN A 59 6.69 4.65 -12.81
N SER A 60 7.86 4.09 -13.10
CA SER A 60 8.52 4.22 -14.42
C SER A 60 8.32 2.97 -15.28
N ALA A 61 7.76 3.15 -16.47
CA ALA A 61 7.67 2.11 -17.49
C ALA A 61 9.04 1.84 -18.14
N ASP A 62 9.86 1.02 -17.48
CA ASP A 62 11.17 0.63 -18.00
C ASP A 62 11.02 -0.58 -18.94
N ASN A 63 11.38 -0.43 -20.22
CA ASN A 63 11.20 -1.53 -21.19
C ASN A 63 12.04 -2.77 -20.83
N ASN A 64 13.32 -2.59 -20.49
CA ASN A 64 14.25 -3.67 -20.18
C ASN A 64 14.85 -3.43 -18.80
N ILE A 65 14.73 -4.41 -17.92
CA ILE A 65 15.24 -4.30 -16.55
C ILE A 65 16.12 -5.48 -16.17
N ILE A 66 17.03 -5.23 -15.23
CA ILE A 66 17.69 -6.25 -14.43
C ILE A 66 17.07 -6.22 -13.04
N LEU A 67 16.54 -7.35 -12.58
CA LEU A 67 16.01 -7.50 -11.22
C LEU A 67 17.03 -8.23 -10.35
N VAL A 68 17.52 -7.57 -9.31
CA VAL A 68 18.53 -8.09 -8.38
C VAL A 68 17.85 -8.63 -7.13
N ILE A 69 17.90 -9.95 -6.97
CA ILE A 69 17.19 -10.73 -5.95
C ILE A 69 18.19 -11.42 -5.04
N GLY A 70 17.85 -11.60 -3.76
CA GLY A 70 18.72 -12.25 -2.78
C GLY A 70 18.30 -11.93 -1.35
N ASN A 71 18.83 -12.68 -0.39
CA ASN A 71 18.51 -12.48 1.02
C ASN A 71 19.04 -11.14 1.54
N SER A 72 18.52 -10.70 2.69
CA SER A 72 19.05 -9.51 3.39
C SER A 72 20.55 -9.71 3.69
N GLY A 73 21.36 -8.66 3.53
CA GLY A 73 22.80 -8.71 3.77
C GLY A 73 23.64 -9.43 2.70
N SER A 74 23.04 -9.92 1.62
CA SER A 74 23.77 -10.56 0.49
C SER A 74 24.55 -9.58 -0.39
N GLY A 75 24.47 -8.27 -0.17
CA GLY A 75 25.25 -7.27 -0.93
C GLY A 75 24.58 -6.77 -2.22
N LYS A 76 23.26 -6.92 -2.35
CA LYS A 76 22.48 -6.49 -3.54
C LYS A 76 22.61 -5.01 -3.85
N THR A 77 22.46 -4.14 -2.86
CA THR A 77 22.56 -2.68 -3.04
C THR A 77 23.97 -2.28 -3.46
N SER A 78 25.00 -2.85 -2.84
CA SER A 78 26.40 -2.62 -3.22
C SER A 78 26.67 -3.07 -4.66
N LEU A 79 26.20 -4.26 -5.04
CA LEU A 79 26.31 -4.75 -6.41
C LEU A 79 25.56 -3.83 -7.37
N SER A 80 24.32 -3.45 -7.08
CA SER A 80 23.49 -2.61 -7.96
C SER A 80 24.10 -1.23 -8.18
N ALA A 81 24.69 -0.64 -7.14
CA ALA A 81 25.44 0.61 -7.23
C ALA A 81 26.68 0.46 -8.14
N ASP A 82 27.48 -0.59 -7.96
CA ASP A 82 28.68 -0.85 -8.76
C ASP A 82 28.33 -1.16 -10.23
N LEU A 83 27.30 -1.98 -10.47
CA LEU A 83 26.76 -2.26 -11.81
C LEU A 83 26.28 -0.98 -12.50
N SER A 84 25.85 0.03 -11.75
CA SER A 84 25.40 1.32 -12.28
C SER A 84 26.54 2.31 -12.53
N GLY A 85 27.76 1.94 -12.17
CA GLY A 85 28.96 2.77 -12.30
C GLY A 85 29.09 3.84 -11.21
N LEU A 86 28.32 3.74 -10.11
CA LEU A 86 28.48 4.62 -8.96
C LEU A 86 29.80 4.30 -8.24
N GLN A 87 30.47 5.33 -7.75
CA GLN A 87 31.76 5.17 -7.09
C GLN A 87 31.54 4.72 -5.64
N LEU A 88 32.10 3.56 -5.29
CA LEU A 88 32.09 3.03 -3.94
C LEU A 88 33.46 3.20 -3.27
N VAL A 89 33.43 3.45 -1.97
CA VAL A 89 34.60 3.53 -1.11
C VAL A 89 34.48 2.54 0.04
N VAL A 90 35.62 2.10 0.55
CA VAL A 90 35.70 1.22 1.72
C VAL A 90 35.54 2.05 2.98
N ASN A 91 34.68 1.60 3.89
CA ASN A 91 34.54 2.14 5.23
C ASN A 91 34.64 0.98 6.25
N LYS A 92 34.75 1.31 7.54
CA LYS A 92 34.85 0.32 8.63
C LYS A 92 33.84 0.60 9.73
N THR A 93 33.24 -0.45 10.26
CA THR A 93 32.36 -0.36 11.44
C THR A 93 33.19 -0.08 12.70
N ILE A 94 32.51 0.18 13.82
CA ILE A 94 33.14 0.27 15.15
C ILE A 94 33.91 -1.01 15.53
N PHE A 95 33.54 -2.15 14.94
CA PHE A 95 34.18 -3.45 15.13
C PHE A 95 35.28 -3.74 14.08
N GLN A 96 35.72 -2.73 13.32
CA GLN A 96 36.73 -2.84 12.27
C GLN A 96 36.33 -3.74 11.07
N GLU A 97 35.06 -4.09 10.94
CA GLU A 97 34.55 -4.81 9.78
C GLU A 97 34.43 -3.87 8.59
N SER A 98 34.97 -4.28 7.45
CA SER A 98 34.95 -3.44 6.24
C SER A 98 33.59 -3.54 5.53
N TYR A 99 33.05 -2.41 5.09
CA TYR A 99 31.84 -2.33 4.29
C TYR A 99 31.99 -1.29 3.16
N LEU A 100 31.08 -1.32 2.18
CA LEU A 100 31.07 -0.37 1.07
C LEU A 100 30.10 0.77 1.35
N GLN A 101 30.49 1.98 0.95
CA GLN A 101 29.64 3.18 0.99
C GLN A 101 29.77 3.94 -0.33
N TYR A 102 28.77 4.74 -0.69
CA TYR A 102 28.94 5.71 -1.77
C TYR A 102 30.04 6.70 -1.44
N LYS A 103 30.82 7.07 -2.46
CA LYS A 103 31.76 8.17 -2.35
C LYS A 103 31.07 9.53 -2.19
N GLU A 104 29.98 9.72 -2.91
CA GLU A 104 29.20 10.97 -2.92
C GLU A 104 27.93 10.76 -2.10
N GLU A 105 27.70 11.61 -1.09
CA GLU A 105 26.55 11.50 -0.19
C GLU A 105 25.21 11.62 -0.93
N ASP A 106 25.16 12.43 -1.99
CA ASP A 106 23.96 12.59 -2.83
C ASP A 106 23.47 11.30 -3.47
N PHE A 107 24.33 10.27 -3.58
CA PHE A 107 23.92 8.95 -4.08
C PHE A 107 23.15 8.12 -3.05
N GLN A 108 23.06 8.56 -1.79
CA GLN A 108 22.18 7.94 -0.80
C GLN A 108 20.69 8.01 -1.19
N LYS A 109 20.31 8.91 -2.11
CA LYS A 109 18.96 8.94 -2.70
C LYS A 109 18.59 7.67 -3.46
N TYR A 110 19.58 6.88 -3.90
CA TYR A 110 19.39 5.56 -4.52
C TYR A 110 19.26 4.42 -3.50
N GLY A 111 19.14 4.75 -2.21
CA GLY A 111 19.09 3.78 -1.13
C GLY A 111 20.44 3.61 -0.46
N LYS A 112 20.44 3.50 0.88
CA LYS A 112 21.65 3.39 1.69
C LYS A 112 22.26 1.99 1.54
N ILE A 113 23.59 1.95 1.38
CA ILE A 113 24.35 0.70 1.44
C ILE A 113 24.59 0.42 2.93
N GLY A 114 24.10 -0.72 3.41
CA GLY A 114 23.93 -1.00 4.84
C GLY A 114 25.15 -0.68 5.71
N SER A 115 24.91 0.13 6.76
CA SER A 115 25.83 0.35 7.89
C SER A 115 25.52 -0.58 9.06
N ASP A 116 24.29 -1.08 9.14
CA ASP A 116 23.75 -1.78 10.30
C ASP A 116 23.53 -3.25 9.96
N LEU A 117 24.25 -4.13 10.66
CA LEU A 117 24.18 -5.59 10.46
C LEU A 117 22.82 -6.20 10.84
N ILE A 118 21.97 -5.45 11.54
CA ILE A 118 20.81 -5.97 12.27
C ILE A 118 19.49 -5.76 11.48
N GLN A 119 19.37 -4.72 10.64
CA GLN A 119 18.11 -4.40 9.96
C GLN A 119 18.29 -4.15 8.47
N SER A 120 17.45 -4.80 7.65
CA SER A 120 17.33 -4.55 6.22
C SER A 120 16.70 -3.18 5.99
N GLU A 121 17.47 -2.22 5.47
CA GLU A 121 16.98 -0.85 5.21
C GLU A 121 16.12 -0.77 3.92
N THR A 122 16.30 -1.72 2.98
CA THR A 122 15.59 -1.70 1.70
C THR A 122 14.20 -2.30 1.85
N PHE A 123 13.20 -1.45 2.07
CA PHE A 123 11.79 -1.85 2.07
C PHE A 123 11.08 -1.58 0.74
N ILE A 124 11.38 -0.44 0.11
CA ILE A 124 10.94 -0.11 -1.25
C ILE A 124 12.11 -0.42 -2.19
N PRO A 125 11.90 -1.12 -3.31
CA PRO A 125 12.96 -1.38 -4.28
C PRO A 125 13.66 -0.09 -4.73
N ASN A 126 14.98 -0.14 -4.82
CA ASN A 126 15.76 1.00 -5.29
C ASN A 126 16.00 0.90 -6.80
N LYS A 127 15.77 2.01 -7.50
CA LYS A 127 16.05 2.12 -8.94
C LYS A 127 17.44 2.67 -9.17
N PHE A 128 18.28 1.90 -9.83
CA PHE A 128 19.54 2.38 -10.37
C PHE A 128 19.50 2.40 -11.90
N PHE A 129 20.30 3.28 -12.50
CA PHE A 129 20.38 3.43 -13.95
C PHE A 129 21.83 3.47 -14.41
N ASN A 130 22.21 2.53 -15.26
CA ASN A 130 23.51 2.58 -15.91
C ASN A 130 23.39 3.39 -17.22
N GLN A 131 23.90 4.63 -17.19
CA GLN A 131 23.83 5.54 -18.34
C GLN A 131 24.56 5.02 -19.58
N LYS A 132 25.65 4.27 -19.43
CA LYS A 132 26.44 3.78 -20.56
C LYS A 132 25.73 2.66 -21.31
N LYS A 133 25.02 1.81 -20.58
CA LYS A 133 24.31 0.64 -21.11
C LYS A 133 22.82 0.87 -21.33
N GLN A 134 22.29 2.00 -20.86
CA GLN A 134 20.87 2.35 -20.96
C GLN A 134 19.97 1.25 -20.36
N ILE A 135 20.38 0.71 -19.22
CA ILE A 135 19.69 -0.37 -18.52
C ILE A 135 19.30 0.07 -17.11
N THR A 136 18.06 -0.26 -16.75
CA THR A 136 17.54 -0.04 -15.40
C THR A 136 17.79 -1.27 -14.55
N ILE A 137 18.33 -1.07 -13.35
CA ILE A 137 18.62 -2.10 -12.38
C ILE A 137 17.75 -1.86 -11.15
N TRP A 138 16.98 -2.86 -10.76
CA TRP A 138 16.13 -2.83 -9.59
C TRP A 138 16.74 -3.66 -8.47
N ASP A 139 17.16 -3.00 -7.40
CA ASP A 139 17.59 -3.63 -6.14
C ASP A 139 16.36 -3.93 -5.29
N THR A 140 16.05 -5.22 -5.09
CA THR A 140 14.86 -5.60 -4.32
C THR A 140 15.15 -5.68 -2.81
N PRO A 141 14.13 -5.54 -1.97
CA PRO A 141 14.18 -6.00 -0.57
C PRO A 141 14.63 -7.46 -0.45
N GLY A 142 15.07 -7.85 0.75
CA GLY A 142 15.35 -9.26 1.06
C GLY A 142 14.09 -10.11 0.91
N PHE A 143 14.21 -11.26 0.25
CA PHE A 143 13.05 -12.14 -0.02
C PHE A 143 12.51 -12.83 1.23
N ASP A 144 13.35 -13.06 2.22
CA ASP A 144 12.96 -13.60 3.52
C ASP A 144 13.17 -12.58 4.63
N ASP A 145 12.64 -11.38 4.40
CA ASP A 145 12.65 -10.32 5.39
C ASP A 145 11.81 -10.74 6.62
N SER A 146 12.47 -10.78 7.77
CA SER A 146 11.90 -11.23 9.05
C SER A 146 11.09 -10.15 9.76
N ARG A 147 10.96 -8.96 9.17
CA ARG A 147 10.25 -7.81 9.77
C ARG A 147 8.75 -8.00 9.94
N GLY A 148 8.18 -9.11 9.49
CA GLY A 148 6.75 -9.41 9.63
C GLY A 148 5.99 -9.38 8.30
N GLU A 149 4.75 -9.83 8.36
CA GLU A 149 3.89 -10.01 7.19
C GLU A 149 3.44 -8.68 6.58
N GLU A 150 3.30 -7.65 7.42
CA GLU A 150 2.98 -6.27 7.06
C GLU A 150 4.03 -5.64 6.13
N PHE A 151 5.26 -6.17 6.14
CA PHE A 151 6.30 -5.78 5.18
C PHE A 151 6.32 -6.70 3.95
N GLN A 152 5.94 -7.97 4.09
CA GLN A 152 5.95 -8.91 2.96
C GLN A 152 4.91 -8.57 1.89
N ILE A 153 3.72 -8.06 2.28
CA ILE A 153 2.68 -7.66 1.32
C ILE A 153 3.16 -6.50 0.42
N PRO A 154 3.64 -5.35 0.95
CA PRO A 154 4.14 -4.26 0.11
C PRO A 154 5.37 -4.65 -0.72
N ILE A 155 6.31 -5.43 -0.16
CA ILE A 155 7.48 -5.89 -0.91
C ILE A 155 7.03 -6.70 -2.14
N SER A 156 6.16 -7.68 -1.94
CA SER A 156 5.64 -8.52 -3.03
C SER A 156 4.86 -7.68 -4.05
N PHE A 157 4.07 -6.72 -3.58
CA PHE A 157 3.37 -5.77 -4.43
C PHE A 157 4.32 -4.97 -5.32
N PHE A 158 5.39 -4.38 -4.76
CA PHE A 158 6.34 -3.57 -5.51
C PHE A 158 7.09 -4.37 -6.55
N ILE A 159 7.58 -5.56 -6.19
CA ILE A 159 8.28 -6.42 -7.15
C ILE A 159 7.31 -6.82 -8.27
N ASN A 160 6.05 -7.15 -7.95
CA ASN A 160 5.04 -7.49 -8.96
C ASN A 160 4.74 -6.29 -9.88
N LYS A 161 4.63 -5.08 -9.34
CA LYS A 161 4.43 -3.85 -10.12
C LYS A 161 5.61 -3.59 -11.06
N ILE A 162 6.85 -3.76 -10.60
CA ILE A 162 8.08 -3.63 -11.40
C ILE A 162 8.14 -4.68 -12.51
N VAL A 163 7.83 -5.94 -12.21
CA VAL A 163 7.83 -7.03 -13.19
C VAL A 163 6.77 -6.77 -14.27
N ASN A 164 5.55 -6.39 -13.87
CA ASN A 164 4.45 -6.14 -14.81
C ASN A 164 4.63 -4.86 -15.64
N SER A 165 5.38 -3.87 -15.14
CA SER A 165 5.66 -2.65 -15.91
C SER A 165 6.79 -2.83 -16.92
N ALA A 166 7.64 -3.85 -16.73
CA ALA A 166 8.70 -4.19 -17.65
C ALA A 166 8.19 -4.95 -18.88
N LYS A 167 8.85 -4.82 -20.03
CA LYS A 167 8.63 -5.71 -21.19
C LYS A 167 9.52 -6.94 -21.12
N ARG A 168 10.74 -6.75 -20.64
CA ARG A 168 11.81 -7.75 -20.67
C ARG A 168 12.65 -7.68 -19.40
N ILE A 169 12.96 -8.84 -18.83
CA ILE A 169 13.62 -8.97 -17.53
C ILE A 169 14.81 -9.93 -17.62
N LYS A 170 15.92 -9.55 -16.99
CA LYS A 170 17.01 -10.45 -16.57
C LYS A 170 17.03 -10.52 -15.05
N PHE A 171 17.42 -11.66 -14.49
CA PHE A 171 17.53 -11.85 -13.05
C PHE A 171 18.99 -11.95 -12.63
N ILE A 172 19.33 -11.31 -11.53
CA ILE A 172 20.59 -11.55 -10.82
C ILE A 172 20.24 -12.10 -9.44
N LEU A 173 20.63 -13.34 -9.18
CA LEU A 173 20.52 -13.97 -7.87
C LEU A 173 21.82 -13.74 -7.09
N VAL A 174 21.76 -12.93 -6.04
CA VAL A 174 22.91 -12.60 -5.19
C VAL A 174 22.95 -13.52 -3.98
N ILE A 175 24.05 -14.25 -3.83
CA ILE A 175 24.28 -15.20 -2.73
C ILE A 175 25.52 -14.75 -1.96
N ASP A 176 25.42 -14.66 -0.64
CA ASP A 176 26.62 -14.44 0.20
C ASP A 176 27.49 -15.71 0.16
N GLY A 177 28.75 -15.59 -0.26
CA GLY A 177 29.67 -16.71 -0.34
C GLY A 177 29.85 -17.49 0.98
N ASN A 178 29.53 -16.86 2.12
CA ASN A 178 29.52 -17.52 3.42
C ASN A 178 28.28 -18.40 3.64
N GLN A 179 27.12 -18.08 3.05
CA GLN A 179 25.89 -18.86 3.19
C GLN A 179 26.02 -20.29 2.66
N LEU A 180 26.88 -20.50 1.65
CA LEU A 180 27.20 -21.84 1.13
C LEU A 180 27.85 -22.76 2.17
N ASN A 181 28.34 -22.21 3.29
CA ASN A 181 29.01 -22.95 4.37
C ASN A 181 28.28 -22.85 5.73
N ARG A 182 27.20 -22.06 5.82
CA ARG A 182 26.48 -21.85 7.09
C ARG A 182 25.55 -23.03 7.37
N GLY A 183 25.47 -23.41 8.66
CA GLY A 183 24.63 -24.50 9.17
C GLY A 183 25.29 -25.88 9.10
N TYR A 184 24.68 -26.83 9.82
CA TYR A 184 25.06 -28.24 9.85
C TYR A 184 23.81 -29.10 9.61
N GLY A 185 23.99 -30.29 9.02
CA GLY A 185 22.88 -31.21 8.78
C GLY A 185 21.78 -30.59 7.90
N ILE A 186 20.52 -30.69 8.35
CA ILE A 186 19.32 -30.25 7.62
C ILE A 186 19.24 -28.72 7.47
N GLU A 187 19.77 -27.97 8.45
CA GLU A 187 19.78 -26.49 8.44
C GLU A 187 20.86 -25.91 7.51
N LYS A 188 21.74 -26.76 6.95
CA LYS A 188 22.82 -26.30 6.08
C LYS A 188 22.23 -25.62 4.83
N GLY A 189 22.60 -24.36 4.65
CA GLY A 189 22.14 -23.53 3.54
C GLY A 189 20.63 -23.27 3.52
N ARG A 190 19.95 -23.31 4.66
CA ARG A 190 18.52 -22.95 4.79
C ARG A 190 18.17 -21.65 4.07
N ASP A 191 18.91 -20.58 4.34
CA ASP A 191 18.76 -19.29 3.66
C ASP A 191 18.75 -19.41 2.12
N LEU A 192 19.64 -20.25 1.57
CA LEU A 192 19.73 -20.47 0.13
C LEU A 192 18.56 -21.32 -0.38
N LYS A 193 18.10 -22.31 0.39
CA LYS A 193 16.88 -23.08 0.05
C LYS A 193 15.67 -22.14 -0.01
N ASP A 194 15.49 -21.30 1.00
CA ASP A 194 14.37 -20.35 1.10
C ASP A 194 14.41 -19.34 -0.06
N LEU A 195 15.60 -18.85 -0.41
CA LEU A 195 15.80 -18.01 -1.59
C LEU A 195 15.41 -18.73 -2.89
N LEU A 196 15.89 -19.96 -3.10
CA LEU A 196 15.60 -20.74 -4.31
C LEU A 196 14.12 -21.12 -4.41
N PHE A 197 13.47 -21.49 -3.31
CA PHE A 197 12.02 -21.71 -3.28
C PHE A 197 11.25 -20.44 -3.63
N SER A 198 11.69 -19.30 -3.10
CA SER A 198 11.01 -18.04 -3.36
C SER A 198 11.19 -17.61 -4.82
N PHE A 199 12.39 -17.79 -5.39
CA PHE A 199 12.64 -17.54 -6.80
C PHE A 199 11.86 -18.50 -7.70
N PHE A 200 11.80 -19.79 -7.35
CA PHE A 200 10.97 -20.78 -8.04
C PHE A 200 9.51 -20.36 -8.08
N SER A 201 8.99 -19.89 -6.94
CA SER A 201 7.59 -19.54 -6.84
C SER A 201 7.21 -18.39 -7.80
N MET A 202 8.16 -17.51 -8.17
CA MET A 202 7.96 -16.42 -9.16
C MET A 202 7.78 -16.89 -10.61
N ILE A 203 8.08 -18.15 -10.91
CA ILE A 203 8.06 -18.68 -12.27
C ILE A 203 6.68 -19.25 -12.55
N ARG A 204 5.97 -18.66 -13.52
CA ARG A 204 4.66 -19.15 -13.96
C ARG A 204 4.80 -20.28 -14.98
N ASP A 205 5.71 -20.10 -15.91
CA ASP A 205 5.93 -21.01 -17.03
C ASP A 205 7.18 -21.87 -16.78
N PHE A 206 6.98 -23.07 -16.24
CA PHE A 206 8.06 -24.04 -16.00
C PHE A 206 8.59 -24.69 -17.29
N SER A 207 8.05 -24.35 -18.47
CA SER A 207 8.67 -24.72 -19.74
C SER A 207 9.91 -23.89 -20.03
N LEU A 208 10.01 -22.70 -19.43
CA LEU A 208 11.15 -21.81 -19.56
C LEU A 208 12.46 -22.43 -19.08
N ASP A 209 13.53 -22.03 -19.75
CA ASP A 209 14.89 -22.32 -19.31
C ASP A 209 15.44 -21.15 -18.51
N ILE A 210 15.28 -21.23 -17.18
CA ILE A 210 15.67 -20.17 -16.24
C ILE A 210 17.16 -19.82 -16.33
N SER A 211 17.98 -20.79 -16.71
CA SER A 211 19.43 -20.62 -16.83
C SER A 211 19.82 -19.57 -17.89
N LYS A 212 18.96 -19.35 -18.89
CA LYS A 212 19.22 -18.40 -19.99
C LYS A 212 19.02 -16.95 -19.59
N PHE A 213 18.19 -16.67 -18.59
CA PHE A 213 17.84 -15.30 -18.20
C PHE A 213 18.25 -14.93 -16.77
N THR A 214 18.98 -15.82 -16.11
CA THR A 214 19.44 -15.64 -14.73
C THR A 214 20.96 -15.64 -14.67
N ALA A 215 21.52 -14.78 -13.84
CA ALA A 215 22.91 -14.84 -13.41
C ALA A 215 22.94 -15.12 -11.90
N ILE A 216 23.93 -15.87 -11.42
CA ILE A 216 24.21 -15.99 -10.00
C ILE A 216 25.46 -15.20 -9.68
N VAL A 217 25.36 -14.24 -8.77
CA VAL A 217 26.50 -13.46 -8.30
C VAL A 217 26.82 -13.86 -6.88
N ILE A 218 27.98 -14.48 -6.68
CA ILE A 218 28.49 -14.79 -5.34
C ILE A 218 29.19 -13.56 -4.79
N SER A 219 28.55 -12.90 -3.82
CA SER A 219 29.11 -11.76 -3.13
C SER A 219 30.02 -12.19 -1.98
N LYS A 220 30.86 -11.25 -1.51
CA LYS A 220 31.85 -11.50 -0.45
C LYS A 220 32.72 -12.72 -0.78
N ALA A 221 32.98 -12.94 -2.07
CA ALA A 221 33.81 -14.03 -2.53
C ALA A 221 35.24 -13.82 -2.04
N ASN A 222 35.87 -14.89 -1.53
CA ASN A 222 37.25 -14.85 -1.10
C ASN A 222 38.14 -14.72 -2.33
N LEU A 223 38.89 -13.63 -2.41
CA LEU A 223 39.79 -13.31 -3.53
C LEU A 223 40.84 -14.39 -3.82
N LYS A 224 41.16 -15.23 -2.84
CA LYS A 224 42.11 -16.35 -3.01
C LYS A 224 41.47 -17.57 -3.69
N LYS A 225 40.15 -17.55 -3.93
CA LYS A 225 39.41 -18.66 -4.51
C LYS A 225 38.86 -18.26 -5.87
N GLU A 226 39.09 -19.12 -6.84
CA GLU A 226 38.60 -18.93 -8.21
C GLU A 226 37.09 -19.20 -8.32
N SER A 227 36.49 -18.80 -9.45
CA SER A 227 35.07 -19.04 -9.76
C SER A 227 34.68 -20.51 -9.64
N ASP A 228 35.55 -21.41 -10.11
CA ASP A 228 35.32 -22.85 -10.17
C ASP A 228 35.08 -23.46 -8.78
N PHE A 229 35.71 -22.88 -7.74
CA PHE A 229 35.46 -23.29 -6.36
C PHE A 229 34.00 -23.06 -5.97
N TYR A 230 33.46 -21.88 -6.27
CA TYR A 230 32.10 -21.50 -5.93
C TYR A 230 31.07 -22.23 -6.80
N VAL A 231 31.36 -22.40 -8.10
CA VAL A 231 30.54 -23.21 -9.01
C VAL A 231 30.42 -24.65 -8.49
N LYS A 232 31.55 -25.28 -8.12
CA LYS A 232 31.53 -26.64 -7.56
C LYS A 232 30.73 -26.72 -6.27
N LYS A 233 30.88 -25.73 -5.38
CA LYS A 233 30.10 -25.68 -4.13
C LYS A 233 28.61 -25.55 -4.36
N LEU A 234 28.20 -24.67 -5.26
CA LEU A 234 26.80 -24.46 -5.59
C LEU A 234 26.20 -25.72 -6.22
N LYS A 235 26.91 -26.35 -7.17
CA LYS A 235 26.48 -27.63 -7.78
C LYS A 235 26.31 -28.72 -6.73
N ASN A 236 27.30 -28.91 -5.86
CA ASN A 236 27.19 -29.89 -4.77
C ASN A 236 26.01 -29.59 -3.83
N PHE A 237 25.77 -28.32 -3.50
CA PHE A 237 24.61 -27.94 -2.68
C PHE A 237 23.29 -28.30 -3.36
N ILE A 238 23.17 -27.99 -4.66
CA ILE A 238 21.97 -28.30 -5.45
C ILE A 238 21.78 -29.81 -5.59
N GLU A 239 22.83 -30.58 -5.82
CA GLU A 239 22.77 -32.05 -5.88
C GLU A 239 22.27 -32.65 -4.56
N VAL A 240 22.74 -32.14 -3.42
CA VAL A 240 22.22 -32.56 -2.11
C VAL A 240 20.74 -32.18 -1.99
N PHE A 241 20.38 -30.96 -2.36
CA PHE A 241 19.00 -30.47 -2.25
C PHE A 241 18.01 -31.22 -3.17
N LEU A 242 18.45 -31.63 -4.36
CA LEU A 242 17.67 -32.45 -5.29
C LEU A 242 17.29 -33.83 -4.71
N ASN A 243 18.12 -34.33 -3.78
CA ASN A 243 17.94 -35.61 -3.11
C ASN A 243 17.19 -35.50 -1.77
N GLU A 244 16.88 -34.28 -1.31
CA GLU A 244 16.08 -34.10 -0.10
C GLU A 244 14.62 -34.50 -0.33
N ASP A 245 13.98 -34.99 0.73
CA ASP A 245 12.58 -35.38 0.68
C ASP A 245 11.66 -34.14 0.67
N LEU A 246 10.98 -33.95 -0.46
CA LEU A 246 10.04 -32.88 -0.71
C LEU A 246 8.57 -33.33 -0.56
N CYS A 247 8.31 -34.42 0.18
CA CYS A 247 6.97 -35.02 0.39
C CYS A 247 5.85 -34.06 0.79
N LYS A 248 6.16 -32.85 1.28
CA LYS A 248 5.16 -31.81 1.60
C LYS A 248 4.47 -31.21 0.37
N PHE A 249 5.01 -31.41 -0.83
CA PHE A 249 4.49 -30.87 -2.07
C PHE A 249 3.87 -31.95 -2.96
N THR A 250 2.95 -31.55 -3.85
CA THR A 250 2.39 -32.45 -4.87
C THR A 250 3.49 -32.97 -5.80
N GLN A 251 3.27 -34.15 -6.39
CA GLN A 251 4.26 -34.79 -7.27
C GLN A 251 4.65 -33.89 -8.45
N ASP A 252 3.69 -33.20 -9.06
CA ASP A 252 3.94 -32.27 -10.18
C ASP A 252 4.82 -31.09 -9.77
N TYR A 253 4.55 -30.50 -8.60
CA TYR A 253 5.36 -29.42 -8.06
C TYR A 253 6.80 -29.87 -7.79
N GLN A 254 6.99 -31.08 -7.24
CA GLN A 254 8.32 -31.64 -7.01
C GLN A 254 9.09 -31.84 -8.33
N ILE A 255 8.43 -32.33 -9.39
CA ILE A 255 9.04 -32.51 -10.71
C ILE A 255 9.49 -31.16 -11.28
N GLN A 256 8.62 -30.15 -11.23
CA GLN A 256 8.91 -28.80 -11.71
C GLN A 256 10.06 -28.16 -10.91
N PHE A 257 10.05 -28.30 -9.59
CA PHE A 257 11.10 -27.75 -8.72
C PHE A 257 12.45 -28.43 -8.96
N LYS A 258 12.49 -29.76 -9.14
CA LYS A 258 13.72 -30.48 -9.50
C LYS A 258 14.28 -30.02 -10.84
N LYS A 259 13.42 -29.85 -11.85
CA LYS A 259 13.82 -29.28 -13.15
C LYS A 259 14.40 -27.87 -13.00
N PHE A 260 13.75 -27.02 -12.21
CA PHE A 260 14.23 -25.69 -11.89
C PHE A 260 15.62 -25.72 -11.23
N LEU A 261 15.83 -26.55 -10.21
CA LEU A 261 17.12 -26.68 -9.54
C LEU A 261 18.23 -27.14 -10.50
N GLN A 262 17.92 -28.05 -11.42
CA GLN A 262 18.86 -28.45 -12.48
C GLN A 262 19.19 -27.30 -13.44
N GLN A 263 18.25 -26.40 -13.74
CA GLN A 263 18.54 -25.21 -14.54
C GLN A 263 19.41 -24.21 -13.75
N ILE A 264 19.13 -24.03 -12.45
CA ILE A 264 19.94 -23.18 -11.57
C ILE A 264 21.39 -23.68 -11.49
N SER A 265 21.64 -24.99 -11.45
CA SER A 265 23.00 -25.54 -11.40
C SER A 265 23.81 -25.33 -12.69
N ASN A 266 23.12 -25.04 -13.80
CA ASN A 266 23.71 -24.71 -15.11
C ASN A 266 23.76 -23.20 -15.39
N THR A 267 23.30 -22.38 -14.45
CA THR A 267 23.26 -20.91 -14.60
C THR A 267 24.67 -20.32 -14.51
N MET A 268 24.92 -19.22 -15.24
CA MET A 268 26.18 -18.48 -15.17
C MET A 268 26.47 -18.02 -13.72
N VAL A 269 27.68 -18.30 -13.22
CA VAL A 269 28.14 -17.87 -11.89
C VAL A 269 29.25 -16.84 -12.04
N LEU A 270 29.05 -15.66 -11.44
CA LEU A 270 29.98 -14.56 -11.40
C LEU A 270 30.37 -14.25 -9.95
N LEU A 271 31.52 -13.61 -9.77
CA LEU A 271 32.04 -13.24 -8.44
C LEU A 271 31.99 -11.74 -8.24
N PHE A 272 31.41 -11.32 -7.11
CA PHE A 272 31.53 -9.96 -6.60
C PHE A 272 32.44 -10.01 -5.36
N PRO A 273 33.72 -9.59 -5.51
CA PRO A 273 34.76 -9.91 -4.54
C PRO A 273 34.55 -9.21 -3.20
N ASN A 274 35.00 -9.87 -2.12
CA ASN A 274 35.03 -9.25 -0.81
C ASN A 274 36.01 -8.08 -0.76
N ILE A 275 35.77 -7.15 0.16
CA ILE A 275 36.72 -6.09 0.47
C ILE A 275 37.97 -6.75 1.10
N PRO A 276 39.20 -6.44 0.62
CA PRO A 276 40.42 -6.93 1.26
C PRO A 276 40.50 -6.49 2.73
N ASP A 277 40.91 -7.39 3.63
CA ASP A 277 41.02 -7.09 5.07
C ASP A 277 41.96 -5.90 5.37
N ASN A 278 42.93 -5.68 4.49
CA ASN A 278 43.91 -4.60 4.56
C ASN A 278 43.51 -3.33 3.78
N ALA A 279 42.29 -3.25 3.26
CA ALA A 279 41.82 -2.06 2.55
C ALA A 279 41.80 -0.84 3.50
N GLN A 280 42.30 0.29 3.00
CA GLN A 280 42.30 1.54 3.74
C GLN A 280 40.89 2.17 3.71
N VAL A 281 40.46 2.76 4.83
CA VAL A 281 39.23 3.55 4.87
C VAL A 281 39.32 4.69 3.84
N ASN A 282 38.22 4.98 3.16
CA ASN A 282 38.09 5.94 2.05
C ASN A 282 38.87 5.56 0.77
N SER A 283 39.52 4.40 0.71
CA SER A 283 40.05 3.90 -0.55
C SER A 283 38.92 3.49 -1.48
N PHE A 284 39.12 3.72 -2.79
CA PHE A 284 38.17 3.29 -3.80
C PHE A 284 38.04 1.76 -3.81
N TYR A 285 36.81 1.27 -3.85
CA TYR A 285 36.56 -0.09 -4.29
C TYR A 285 36.89 -0.17 -5.78
N ASP A 286 37.62 -1.21 -6.18
CA ASP A 286 38.06 -1.39 -7.57
C ASP A 286 36.85 -1.29 -8.51
N LYS A 287 36.93 -0.41 -9.53
CA LYS A 287 35.83 -0.15 -10.49
C LYS A 287 35.70 -1.24 -11.55
N GLY A 288 36.50 -2.31 -11.47
CA GLY A 288 36.52 -3.40 -12.43
C GLY A 288 35.39 -4.44 -12.33
N PRO A 289 34.97 -4.90 -11.14
CA PRO A 289 34.06 -6.04 -11.01
C PRO A 289 32.67 -5.78 -11.60
N GLY A 290 32.00 -4.68 -11.26
CA GLY A 290 30.64 -4.39 -11.73
C GLY A 290 30.54 -4.27 -13.24
N LEU A 291 31.47 -3.56 -13.87
CA LEU A 291 31.45 -3.44 -15.34
C LEU A 291 31.70 -4.80 -16.03
N LYS A 292 32.59 -5.63 -15.49
CA LYS A 292 32.83 -6.99 -16.00
C LYS A 292 31.59 -7.88 -15.84
N ILE A 293 30.96 -7.84 -14.66
CA ILE A 293 29.73 -8.59 -14.38
C ILE A 293 28.62 -8.13 -15.34
N LEU A 294 28.41 -6.82 -15.48
CA LEU A 294 27.37 -6.29 -16.36
C LEU A 294 27.61 -6.67 -17.82
N ASN A 295 28.85 -6.58 -18.31
CA ASN A 295 29.18 -6.98 -19.68
C ASN A 295 28.89 -8.48 -19.93
N ALA A 296 29.23 -9.36 -18.99
CA ALA A 296 28.93 -10.79 -19.10
C ALA A 296 27.42 -11.05 -19.10
N ILE A 297 26.67 -10.36 -18.23
CA ILE A 297 25.20 -10.46 -18.20
C ILE A 297 24.58 -9.93 -19.50
N GLU A 298 25.15 -8.90 -20.10
CA GLU A 298 24.65 -8.38 -21.37
C GLU A 298 24.92 -9.30 -22.55
N SER A 299 26.08 -9.95 -22.60
CA SER A 299 26.46 -10.82 -23.71
C SER A 299 25.85 -12.22 -23.61
N ASP A 300 25.79 -12.79 -22.41
CA ASP A 300 25.59 -14.24 -22.24
C ASP A 300 24.23 -14.60 -21.64
N ILE A 301 23.44 -13.60 -21.21
CA ILE A 301 22.11 -13.79 -20.64
C ILE A 301 21.06 -13.15 -21.53
N ASP A 302 20.02 -13.91 -21.84
CA ASP A 302 18.86 -13.49 -22.60
C ASP A 302 17.83 -12.77 -21.73
N PHE A 303 16.95 -12.00 -22.37
CA PHE A 303 15.79 -11.42 -21.70
C PHE A 303 14.60 -12.39 -21.71
N CYS A 304 13.95 -12.56 -20.56
CA CYS A 304 12.63 -13.19 -20.46
C CYS A 304 11.52 -12.14 -20.64
N LYS A 305 10.37 -12.51 -21.21
CA LYS A 305 9.21 -11.60 -21.27
C LYS A 305 8.54 -11.54 -19.90
N SER A 306 8.17 -10.35 -19.45
CA SER A 306 7.53 -10.14 -18.15
C SER A 306 6.26 -10.95 -17.95
N GLU A 307 5.44 -11.12 -19.00
CA GLU A 307 4.18 -11.91 -18.97
C GLU A 307 4.39 -13.38 -18.57
N GLN A 308 5.61 -13.90 -18.71
CA GLN A 308 5.96 -15.28 -18.36
C GLN A 308 6.40 -15.42 -16.89
N ILE A 309 6.52 -14.30 -16.17
CA ILE A 309 6.86 -14.22 -14.75
C ILE A 309 5.60 -13.83 -13.98
N GLN A 310 5.31 -14.51 -12.87
CA GLN A 310 4.23 -14.12 -11.98
C GLN A 310 4.74 -14.27 -10.56
N LEU A 311 4.84 -13.16 -9.83
CA LEU A 311 5.17 -13.22 -8.42
C LEU A 311 3.97 -13.72 -7.62
N PRO A 312 4.05 -14.92 -7.01
CA PRO A 312 3.00 -15.35 -6.11
C PRO A 312 3.13 -14.49 -4.87
N LEU A 313 2.03 -13.84 -4.53
CA LEU A 313 1.88 -13.25 -3.23
C LEU A 313 1.88 -14.41 -2.22
N ARG A 314 2.83 -14.39 -1.28
CA ARG A 314 2.98 -15.47 -0.30
C ARG A 314 1.64 -15.64 0.46
N MET A 315 1.03 -16.81 0.30
CA MET A 315 -0.32 -17.14 0.81
C MET A 315 -0.41 -17.23 2.34
N LYS A 316 0.71 -17.12 3.08
CA LYS A 316 0.67 -17.13 4.55
C LYS A 316 -0.20 -16.00 5.14
N ASN A 317 -0.56 -15.01 4.31
CA ASN A 317 -1.24 -13.79 4.73
C ASN A 317 -2.67 -13.65 4.16
N ILE A 318 -3.34 -14.73 3.73
CA ILE A 318 -4.70 -14.63 3.14
C ILE A 318 -5.63 -13.82 4.04
N GLU A 319 -5.58 -14.02 5.35
CA GLU A 319 -6.41 -13.26 6.30
C GLU A 319 -6.10 -11.76 6.25
N LYS A 320 -4.82 -11.37 6.34
CA LYS A 320 -4.41 -9.95 6.22
C LYS A 320 -4.76 -9.36 4.86
N ILE A 321 -4.67 -10.14 3.78
CA ILE A 321 -5.10 -9.73 2.44
C ILE A 321 -6.60 -9.49 2.41
N ASN A 322 -7.41 -10.37 3.01
CA ASN A 322 -8.86 -10.18 3.10
C ASN A 322 -9.21 -8.94 3.93
N GLN A 323 -8.53 -8.72 5.04
CA GLN A 323 -8.72 -7.51 5.85
C GLN A 323 -8.29 -6.25 5.08
N LEU A 324 -7.16 -6.28 4.36
CA LEU A 324 -6.70 -5.22 3.47
C LEU A 324 -7.75 -4.92 2.39
N PHE A 325 -8.35 -5.96 1.82
CA PHE A 325 -9.43 -5.84 0.85
C PHE A 325 -10.67 -5.17 1.44
N GLU A 326 -11.18 -5.66 2.58
CA GLU A 326 -12.36 -5.08 3.23
C GLU A 326 -12.15 -3.60 3.59
N ILE A 327 -10.98 -3.29 4.16
CA ILE A 327 -10.61 -1.92 4.51
C ILE A 327 -10.54 -1.05 3.25
N SER A 328 -9.88 -1.51 2.20
CA SER A 328 -9.75 -0.77 0.94
C SER A 328 -11.10 -0.51 0.30
N GLN A 329 -12.03 -1.47 0.35
CA GLN A 329 -13.40 -1.29 -0.14
C GLN A 329 -14.15 -0.21 0.65
N ARG A 330 -14.06 -0.22 1.99
CA ARG A 330 -14.69 0.80 2.84
C ARG A 330 -14.10 2.18 2.59
N GLN A 331 -12.78 2.27 2.45
CA GLN A 331 -12.10 3.53 2.15
C GLN A 331 -12.46 4.06 0.77
N MET A 332 -12.57 3.18 -0.23
CA MET A 332 -13.02 3.54 -1.56
C MET A 332 -14.47 4.06 -1.53
N GLU A 333 -15.38 3.37 -0.82
CA GLU A 333 -16.78 3.82 -0.65
C GLU A 333 -16.87 5.20 0.00
N LYS A 334 -16.13 5.38 1.09
CA LYS A 334 -16.08 6.64 1.84
C LYS A 334 -15.51 7.77 0.97
N THR A 335 -14.39 7.52 0.29
CA THR A 335 -13.73 8.52 -0.56
C THR A 335 -14.63 8.91 -1.73
N PHE A 336 -15.25 7.95 -2.40
CA PHE A 336 -16.18 8.21 -3.50
C PHE A 336 -17.43 8.96 -3.04
N THR A 337 -17.96 8.61 -1.86
CA THR A 337 -19.08 9.33 -1.25
C THR A 337 -18.71 10.78 -0.95
N SER A 338 -17.50 11.04 -0.43
CA SER A 338 -17.01 12.39 -0.19
C SER A 338 -16.85 13.20 -1.49
N ILE A 339 -16.34 12.57 -2.56
CA ILE A 339 -16.29 13.17 -3.90
C ILE A 339 -17.69 13.60 -4.34
N CYS A 340 -18.67 12.69 -4.27
CA CYS A 340 -20.03 12.98 -4.69
C CYS A 340 -20.70 14.08 -3.85
N LYS A 341 -20.42 14.13 -2.54
CA LYS A 341 -20.88 15.21 -1.66
C LYS A 341 -20.33 16.56 -2.08
N LYS A 342 -19.01 16.67 -2.31
CA LYS A 342 -18.38 17.91 -2.78
C LYS A 342 -18.94 18.34 -4.13
N ILE A 343 -19.06 17.43 -5.10
CA ILE A 343 -19.68 17.75 -6.40
C ILE A 343 -21.13 18.20 -6.21
N SER A 344 -21.87 17.60 -5.27
CA SER A 344 -23.27 17.99 -5.00
C SER A 344 -23.42 19.42 -4.49
N GLU A 345 -22.45 19.91 -3.72
CA GLU A 345 -22.44 21.27 -3.18
C GLU A 345 -22.34 22.30 -4.32
N GLU A 346 -21.54 21.97 -5.35
CA GLU A 346 -21.33 22.79 -6.55
C GLU A 346 -22.48 22.79 -7.55
N LEU A 347 -23.42 21.82 -7.46
CA LEU A 347 -24.53 21.72 -8.44
C LEU A 347 -25.40 22.98 -8.49
N LYS A 348 -25.46 23.75 -7.40
CA LYS A 348 -26.29 24.96 -7.32
C LYS A 348 -25.81 26.08 -8.25
N GLU A 349 -24.53 26.09 -8.58
CA GLU A 349 -23.89 27.10 -9.43
C GLU A 349 -23.91 26.72 -10.92
N LEU A 350 -24.39 25.51 -11.24
CA LEU A 350 -24.43 25.03 -12.62
C LEU A 350 -25.61 25.61 -13.41
N ASN A 351 -25.35 25.86 -14.70
CA ASN A 351 -26.38 26.23 -15.66
C ASN A 351 -27.20 24.99 -16.11
N GLU A 352 -28.31 25.23 -16.81
CA GLU A 352 -29.24 24.18 -17.23
C GLU A 352 -28.59 23.11 -18.13
N LEU A 353 -27.70 23.53 -19.03
CA LEU A 353 -26.99 22.62 -19.93
C LEU A 353 -26.07 21.68 -19.13
N GLN A 354 -25.29 22.24 -18.20
CA GLN A 354 -24.41 21.50 -17.31
C GLN A 354 -25.21 20.52 -16.43
N LEU A 355 -26.34 20.94 -15.86
CA LEU A 355 -27.18 20.04 -15.05
C LEU A 355 -27.77 18.89 -15.87
N LYS A 356 -28.12 19.14 -17.13
CA LYS A 356 -28.57 18.10 -18.06
C LYS A 356 -27.45 17.11 -18.39
N GLN A 357 -26.23 17.59 -18.60
CA GLN A 357 -25.04 16.74 -18.79
C GLN A 357 -24.75 15.90 -17.55
N THR A 358 -24.74 16.51 -16.36
CA THR A 358 -24.59 15.81 -15.08
C THR A 358 -25.64 14.70 -14.92
N LYS A 359 -26.90 14.97 -15.28
CA LYS A 359 -27.97 13.97 -15.27
C LYS A 359 -27.68 12.79 -16.19
N GLN A 360 -27.23 13.05 -17.42
CA GLN A 360 -26.87 12.01 -18.38
C GLN A 360 -25.72 11.15 -17.86
N ILE A 361 -24.71 11.77 -17.24
CA ILE A 361 -23.56 11.08 -16.65
C ILE A 361 -24.03 10.17 -15.50
N ILE A 362 -24.85 10.68 -14.58
CA ILE A 362 -25.39 9.86 -13.48
C ILE A 362 -26.25 8.69 -13.99
N GLN A 363 -27.11 8.93 -14.98
CA GLN A 363 -27.91 7.89 -15.60
C GLN A 363 -27.04 6.81 -16.27
N HIS A 364 -25.97 7.23 -16.92
CA HIS A 364 -25.00 6.31 -17.50
C HIS A 364 -24.32 5.48 -16.41
N PHE A 365 -23.85 6.09 -15.32
CA PHE A 365 -23.31 5.37 -14.15
C PHE A 365 -24.28 4.34 -13.59
N GLN A 366 -25.56 4.70 -13.49
CA GLN A 366 -26.60 3.78 -13.03
C GLN A 366 -26.84 2.64 -14.03
N SER A 367 -26.72 2.88 -15.34
CA SER A 367 -26.85 1.84 -16.36
C SER A 367 -25.68 0.86 -16.37
N LEU A 368 -24.49 1.34 -16.01
CA LEU A 368 -23.29 0.53 -15.89
C LEU A 368 -23.28 -0.34 -14.61
N LYS A 369 -24.26 -0.17 -13.71
CA LYS A 369 -24.35 -0.90 -12.44
C LYS A 369 -24.40 -2.42 -12.60
N ASP A 370 -24.88 -2.88 -13.73
CA ASP A 370 -25.01 -4.30 -14.04
C ASP A 370 -23.78 -4.84 -14.82
N GLN A 371 -22.84 -3.97 -15.22
CA GLN A 371 -21.61 -4.36 -15.91
C GLN A 371 -20.52 -4.70 -14.88
N GLN A 372 -20.19 -5.99 -14.76
CA GLN A 372 -19.21 -6.52 -13.81
C GLN A 372 -17.81 -6.69 -14.43
N ASP A 373 -17.28 -5.66 -15.10
CA ASP A 373 -16.01 -5.78 -15.81
C ASP A 373 -15.04 -4.61 -15.55
N GLU A 374 -13.75 -4.86 -15.72
CA GLU A 374 -12.64 -3.90 -15.58
C GLU A 374 -12.86 -2.63 -16.43
N SER A 375 -13.58 -2.75 -17.55
CA SER A 375 -13.99 -1.61 -18.38
C SER A 375 -14.88 -0.61 -17.64
N TYR A 376 -15.69 -1.06 -16.67
CA TYR A 376 -16.58 -0.20 -15.88
C TYR A 376 -15.81 0.92 -15.20
N ILE A 377 -14.66 0.61 -14.58
CA ILE A 377 -13.98 1.58 -13.72
C ILE A 377 -13.02 2.49 -14.47
N LYS A 378 -12.47 2.01 -15.60
CA LYS A 378 -11.85 2.90 -16.57
C LYS A 378 -12.86 3.95 -17.06
N GLN A 379 -14.09 3.53 -17.38
CA GLN A 379 -15.18 4.44 -17.75
C GLN A 379 -15.57 5.35 -16.58
N ILE A 380 -15.63 4.86 -15.33
CA ILE A 380 -15.88 5.69 -14.14
C ILE A 380 -14.86 6.84 -14.09
N LYS A 381 -13.57 6.52 -14.19
CA LYS A 381 -12.49 7.52 -14.12
C LYS A 381 -12.63 8.55 -15.22
N GLU A 382 -12.72 8.12 -16.47
CA GLU A 382 -12.80 9.01 -17.63
C GLU A 382 -14.03 9.91 -17.54
N GLN A 383 -15.19 9.38 -17.15
CA GLN A 383 -16.42 10.16 -17.05
C GLN A 383 -16.46 11.10 -15.85
N PHE A 384 -15.99 10.69 -14.67
CA PHE A 384 -15.89 11.61 -13.52
C PHE A 384 -14.87 12.70 -13.79
N GLN A 385 -13.72 12.38 -14.38
CA GLN A 385 -12.74 13.38 -14.77
C GLN A 385 -13.34 14.39 -15.75
N ASN A 386 -14.08 13.94 -16.76
CA ASN A 386 -14.77 14.83 -17.69
C ASN A 386 -15.83 15.70 -16.98
N LEU A 387 -16.67 15.10 -16.14
CA LEU A 387 -17.67 15.81 -15.34
C LEU A 387 -17.02 16.92 -14.50
N ILE A 388 -15.89 16.63 -13.88
CA ILE A 388 -15.16 17.55 -13.01
C ILE A 388 -14.49 18.66 -13.79
N ILE A 389 -13.87 18.32 -14.92
CA ILE A 389 -13.29 19.28 -15.84
C ILE A 389 -14.38 20.26 -16.30
N GLU A 390 -15.58 19.76 -16.64
CA GLU A 390 -16.72 20.59 -17.04
C GLU A 390 -17.25 21.46 -15.89
N ILE A 391 -17.41 20.90 -14.68
CA ILE A 391 -17.92 21.63 -13.50
C ILE A 391 -16.92 22.67 -12.99
N LEU A 392 -15.63 22.33 -12.89
CA LEU A 392 -14.64 23.13 -12.17
C LEU A 392 -13.89 24.15 -13.03
N LEU A 393 -13.64 23.88 -14.32
CA LEU A 393 -12.89 24.82 -15.15
C LEU A 393 -13.67 26.10 -15.43
N GLU A 394 -15.00 26.06 -15.40
CA GLU A 394 -15.84 27.23 -15.65
C GLU A 394 -16.06 28.08 -14.39
N ASN A 395 -16.02 27.48 -13.18
CA ASN A 395 -16.35 28.16 -11.92
C ASN A 395 -15.14 28.77 -11.16
N LYS A 396 -13.92 28.72 -11.70
CA LYS A 396 -12.70 29.39 -11.16
C LYS A 396 -12.32 29.07 -9.69
N CYS A 397 -12.82 27.99 -9.09
CA CYS A 397 -12.49 27.67 -7.69
C CYS A 397 -11.23 26.79 -7.58
N ILE A 398 -10.05 27.42 -7.53
CA ILE A 398 -8.74 26.73 -7.54
C ILE A 398 -8.52 25.87 -6.28
N GLN A 399 -9.00 26.30 -5.11
CA GLN A 399 -8.73 25.60 -3.85
C GLN A 399 -9.55 24.30 -3.74
N GLU A 400 -10.83 24.34 -4.12
CA GLU A 400 -11.70 23.15 -4.16
C GLU A 400 -11.21 22.11 -5.16
N MET A 401 -10.56 22.54 -6.25
CA MET A 401 -9.91 21.63 -7.19
C MET A 401 -8.83 20.78 -6.53
N LYS A 402 -8.00 21.36 -5.65
CA LYS A 402 -6.90 20.64 -5.00
C LYS A 402 -7.44 19.54 -4.09
N ASP A 403 -8.46 19.87 -3.30
CA ASP A 403 -9.16 18.96 -2.41
C ASP A 403 -9.82 17.81 -3.16
N LEU A 404 -10.53 18.10 -4.25
CA LEU A 404 -11.18 17.08 -5.06
C LEU A 404 -10.14 16.20 -5.75
N THR A 405 -9.06 16.80 -6.29
CA THR A 405 -7.93 16.08 -6.89
C THR A 405 -7.33 15.08 -5.92
N ASN A 406 -7.07 15.49 -4.67
CA ASN A 406 -6.55 14.61 -3.63
C ASN A 406 -7.49 13.43 -3.34
N LEU A 407 -8.81 13.67 -3.29
CA LEU A 407 -9.79 12.61 -3.10
C LEU A 407 -9.81 11.63 -4.30
N PHE A 408 -9.66 12.13 -5.52
CA PHE A 408 -9.57 11.27 -6.71
C PHE A 408 -8.29 10.45 -6.74
N GLU A 409 -7.15 11.04 -6.41
CA GLU A 409 -5.89 10.30 -6.29
C GLU A 409 -6.02 9.19 -5.23
N LEU A 410 -6.67 9.48 -4.11
CA LEU A 410 -6.91 8.49 -3.06
C LEU A 410 -7.88 7.38 -3.51
N PHE A 411 -8.98 7.74 -4.16
CA PHE A 411 -9.92 6.76 -4.73
C PHE A 411 -9.23 5.88 -5.77
N TYR A 412 -8.43 6.49 -6.65
CA TYR A 412 -7.69 5.79 -7.71
C TYR A 412 -6.64 4.85 -7.13
N PHE A 413 -5.93 5.27 -6.08
CA PHE A 413 -4.97 4.43 -5.37
C PHE A 413 -5.63 3.16 -4.81
N TYR A 414 -6.72 3.29 -4.03
CA TYR A 414 -7.42 2.13 -3.48
C TYR A 414 -7.98 1.23 -4.59
N PHE A 415 -8.45 1.84 -5.67
CA PHE A 415 -9.04 1.10 -6.76
C PHE A 415 -8.01 0.37 -7.63
N THR A 416 -7.11 1.11 -8.28
CA THR A 416 -6.18 0.56 -9.26
C THR A 416 -5.05 -0.19 -8.59
N ASP A 417 -4.38 0.44 -7.62
CA ASP A 417 -3.17 -0.15 -7.06
C ASP A 417 -3.49 -1.25 -6.05
N ILE A 418 -4.47 -1.03 -5.16
CA ILE A 418 -4.79 -2.03 -4.15
C ILE A 418 -5.76 -3.08 -4.69
N TYR A 419 -6.87 -2.69 -5.29
CA TYR A 419 -7.85 -3.69 -5.71
C TYR A 419 -7.46 -4.39 -7.03
N CYS A 420 -7.23 -3.64 -8.12
CA CYS A 420 -6.89 -4.26 -9.41
C CYS A 420 -5.50 -4.92 -9.37
N ASP A 421 -4.46 -4.22 -8.91
CA ASP A 421 -3.10 -4.73 -9.04
C ASP A 421 -2.69 -5.71 -7.94
N LEU A 422 -3.12 -5.50 -6.70
CA LEU A 422 -2.78 -6.39 -5.60
C LEU A 422 -3.83 -7.50 -5.43
N ILE A 423 -5.11 -7.17 -5.24
CA ILE A 423 -6.12 -8.14 -4.77
C ILE A 423 -6.62 -9.05 -5.89
N SER A 424 -6.97 -8.50 -7.06
CA SER A 424 -7.51 -9.32 -8.16
C SER A 424 -6.54 -10.43 -8.61
N LYS A 425 -5.23 -10.14 -8.56
CA LYS A 425 -4.15 -11.09 -8.90
C LYS A 425 -3.94 -12.17 -7.81
N ILE A 426 -4.41 -11.95 -6.59
CA ILE A 426 -4.42 -12.97 -5.53
C ILE A 426 -5.59 -13.93 -5.75
N GLU A 427 -6.78 -13.39 -6.04
CA GLU A 427 -8.00 -14.19 -6.20
C GLU A 427 -7.91 -15.17 -7.36
N SER A 428 -7.29 -14.77 -8.48
CA SER A 428 -7.08 -15.63 -9.64
C SER A 428 -6.33 -16.93 -9.32
N ASN A 429 -5.59 -16.97 -8.21
CA ASN A 429 -4.72 -18.08 -7.89
C ASN A 429 -5.33 -19.10 -6.92
N ASN A 430 -6.29 -18.75 -6.05
CA ASN A 430 -6.73 -19.68 -4.99
C ASN A 430 -8.14 -19.46 -4.39
N ILE A 431 -8.90 -18.41 -4.74
CA ILE A 431 -10.16 -18.10 -4.04
C ILE A 431 -11.26 -17.82 -5.07
N GLN A 432 -12.30 -18.67 -5.13
CA GLN A 432 -13.49 -18.51 -5.98
C GLN A 432 -14.38 -17.30 -5.60
N ARG A 433 -13.94 -16.43 -4.71
CA ARG A 433 -14.58 -15.13 -4.56
C ARG A 433 -14.12 -14.34 -5.77
N LYS A 434 -14.98 -14.22 -6.77
CA LYS A 434 -14.91 -13.03 -7.61
C LYS A 434 -15.27 -11.89 -6.69
N SER A 435 -14.30 -11.32 -5.97
CA SER A 435 -14.54 -10.04 -5.35
C SER A 435 -14.78 -9.12 -6.53
N PHE A 436 -16.01 -8.68 -6.70
CA PHE A 436 -16.29 -7.56 -7.56
C PHE A 436 -16.27 -6.34 -6.66
N ILE A 437 -15.65 -5.27 -7.13
CA ILE A 437 -16.13 -3.95 -6.72
C ILE A 437 -17.55 -3.89 -7.21
N SER A 438 -18.44 -4.25 -6.30
CA SER A 438 -19.84 -4.11 -6.51
C SER A 438 -20.13 -2.64 -6.74
N THR A 439 -21.27 -2.35 -7.35
CA THR A 439 -21.80 -1.00 -7.28
C THR A 439 -22.05 -0.50 -5.88
N ARG A 440 -21.97 -1.32 -4.83
CA ARG A 440 -22.14 -0.89 -3.44
C ARG A 440 -21.19 0.25 -3.08
N GLN A 441 -19.92 0.17 -3.45
CA GLN A 441 -18.94 1.18 -3.06
C GLN A 441 -19.20 2.54 -3.73
N THR A 442 -19.85 2.57 -4.90
CA THR A 442 -20.18 3.83 -5.58
C THR A 442 -21.64 4.25 -5.43
N CYS A 443 -22.55 3.31 -5.13
CA CYS A 443 -24.00 3.53 -5.08
C CYS A 443 -24.40 4.63 -4.12
N ASN A 444 -23.80 4.66 -2.93
CA ASN A 444 -24.14 5.65 -1.91
C ASN A 444 -23.78 7.07 -2.38
N GLY A 445 -22.57 7.25 -2.94
CA GLY A 445 -22.16 8.51 -3.54
C GLY A 445 -23.06 8.93 -4.70
N VAL A 446 -23.32 8.04 -5.65
CA VAL A 446 -24.19 8.31 -6.81
C VAL A 446 -25.61 8.67 -6.37
N LYS A 447 -26.16 8.00 -5.36
CA LYS A 447 -27.50 8.28 -4.81
C LYS A 447 -27.58 9.68 -4.21
N ILE A 448 -26.55 10.09 -3.44
CA ILE A 448 -26.47 11.45 -2.87
C ILE A 448 -26.41 12.48 -4.01
N LEU A 449 -25.57 12.24 -5.01
CA LEU A 449 -25.43 13.15 -6.15
C LEU A 449 -26.75 13.29 -6.94
N GLN A 450 -27.45 12.18 -7.18
CA GLN A 450 -28.75 12.17 -7.84
C GLN A 450 -29.82 12.94 -7.05
N GLN A 451 -29.91 12.70 -5.73
CA GLN A 451 -30.88 13.39 -4.87
C GLN A 451 -30.66 14.90 -4.88
N ASN A 452 -29.41 15.35 -4.79
CA ASN A 452 -29.09 16.77 -4.82
C ASN A 452 -29.33 17.39 -6.21
N LEU A 453 -29.02 16.66 -7.28
CA LEU A 453 -29.33 17.09 -8.64
C LEU A 453 -30.84 17.29 -8.85
N ASP A 454 -31.67 16.33 -8.41
CA ASP A 454 -33.13 16.43 -8.53
C ASP A 454 -33.69 17.62 -7.73
N GLN A 455 -33.11 17.91 -6.56
CA GLN A 455 -33.47 19.11 -5.78
C GLN A 455 -33.11 20.40 -6.51
N VAL A 456 -31.91 20.50 -7.09
CA VAL A 456 -31.47 21.69 -7.85
C VAL A 456 -32.35 21.89 -9.08
N LEU A 457 -32.63 20.84 -9.84
CA LEU A 457 -33.52 20.90 -11.01
C LEU A 457 -34.95 21.35 -10.61
N LYS A 458 -35.47 20.86 -9.47
CA LYS A 458 -36.77 21.30 -8.94
C LYS A 458 -36.75 22.78 -8.53
N LEU A 459 -35.66 23.26 -7.93
CA LEU A 459 -35.52 24.67 -7.58
C LEU A 459 -35.42 25.57 -8.81
N GLN A 460 -34.73 25.12 -9.86
CA GLN A 460 -34.65 25.86 -11.13
C GLN A 460 -36.02 25.96 -11.82
N SER A 461 -36.78 24.87 -11.90
CA SER A 461 -38.12 24.92 -12.50
C SER A 461 -39.09 25.80 -11.71
N LEU A 462 -38.96 25.85 -10.38
CA LEU A 462 -39.70 26.80 -9.53
C LEU A 462 -39.30 28.25 -9.80
N LYS A 463 -37.99 28.56 -9.91
CA LYS A 463 -37.50 29.90 -10.26
C LYS A 463 -38.00 30.35 -11.63
N GLU A 464 -38.02 29.45 -12.60
CA GLU A 464 -38.51 29.74 -13.95
C GLU A 464 -40.03 29.98 -13.96
N SER A 465 -40.81 29.15 -13.27
CA SER A 465 -42.25 29.36 -13.09
C SER A 465 -42.56 30.69 -12.41
N GLN A 466 -41.79 31.06 -11.38
CA GLN A 466 -41.90 32.38 -10.73
C GLN A 466 -41.57 33.52 -11.68
N ARG A 467 -40.53 33.38 -12.52
CA ARG A 467 -40.17 34.36 -13.53
C ARG A 467 -41.29 34.53 -14.55
N GLN A 468 -41.83 33.45 -15.09
CA GLN A 468 -42.97 33.47 -16.02
C GLN A 468 -44.21 34.11 -15.38
N SER A 469 -44.48 33.82 -14.11
CA SER A 469 -45.57 34.44 -13.36
C SER A 469 -45.36 35.95 -13.20
N LYS A 470 -44.15 36.39 -12.85
CA LYS A 470 -43.80 37.82 -12.78
C LYS A 470 -43.92 38.52 -14.13
N GLU A 471 -43.46 37.89 -15.22
CA GLU A 471 -43.60 38.43 -16.58
C GLU A 471 -45.07 38.55 -16.99
N ARG A 472 -45.92 37.57 -16.63
CA ARG A 472 -47.37 37.66 -16.83
C ARG A 472 -47.99 38.78 -16.00
N LEU A 473 -47.58 38.94 -14.75
CA LEU A 473 -48.09 39.97 -13.85
C LEU A 473 -47.71 41.37 -14.34
N GLN A 474 -46.47 41.56 -14.83
CA GLN A 474 -46.05 42.80 -15.49
C GLN A 474 -46.84 43.08 -16.77
N LYS A 475 -47.06 42.06 -17.62
CA LYS A 475 -47.92 42.21 -18.81
C LYS A 475 -49.34 42.62 -18.43
N ASN A 476 -49.92 41.99 -17.40
CA ASN A 476 -51.24 42.34 -16.91
C ASN A 476 -51.29 43.76 -16.33
N GLN A 477 -50.28 44.18 -15.57
CA GLN A 477 -50.18 45.56 -15.07
C GLN A 477 -50.09 46.59 -16.20
N SER A 478 -49.31 46.31 -17.25
CA SER A 478 -49.25 47.17 -18.43
C SER A 478 -50.58 47.22 -19.20
N ALA A 479 -51.32 46.10 -19.23
CA ALA A 479 -52.65 46.04 -19.83
C ALA A 479 -53.68 46.83 -19.01
N ILE A 480 -53.62 46.76 -17.68
CA ILE A 480 -54.46 47.56 -16.77
C ILE A 480 -54.17 49.05 -16.95
N GLN A 481 -52.90 49.47 -16.98
CA GLN A 481 -52.54 50.88 -17.25
C GLN A 481 -53.04 51.34 -18.63
N ASN A 482 -52.98 50.48 -19.64
CA ASN A 482 -53.57 50.78 -20.95
C ASN A 482 -55.10 50.90 -20.89
N LEU A 483 -55.78 50.10 -20.06
CA LEU A 483 -57.22 50.19 -19.85
C LEU A 483 -57.61 51.42 -19.01
N GLU A 484 -56.80 51.82 -18.02
CA GLU A 484 -56.98 53.06 -17.26
C GLU A 484 -56.82 54.29 -18.17
N ASN A 485 -55.87 54.25 -19.12
CA ASN A 485 -55.74 55.27 -20.17
C ASN A 485 -56.91 55.26 -21.18
N VAL A 486 -57.66 54.16 -21.29
CA VAL A 486 -58.91 54.06 -22.09
C VAL A 486 -60.13 54.45 -21.24
N SER A 487 -60.02 54.40 -19.91
CA SER A 487 -61.05 54.76 -18.94
C SER A 487 -61.21 56.28 -18.74
N ASP A 488 -60.27 57.08 -19.23
CA ASP A 488 -60.42 58.54 -19.30
C ASP A 488 -61.28 59.01 -20.49
N ASP A 489 -61.76 58.09 -21.36
CA ASP A 489 -62.51 58.46 -22.57
C ASP A 489 -63.88 57.76 -22.72
N PHE A 490 -64.48 57.24 -21.64
CA PHE A 490 -65.82 56.64 -21.74
C PHE A 490 -66.81 57.08 -20.65
N SER A 491 -67.04 58.39 -20.59
CA SER A 491 -68.35 58.91 -20.19
C SER A 491 -69.35 58.75 -21.35
N HIS A 492 -69.94 57.57 -21.55
CA HIS A 492 -71.33 57.44 -22.02
C HIS A 492 -71.81 56.00 -22.26
N LYS A 493 -73.05 55.77 -21.78
CA LYS A 493 -74.06 54.76 -22.20
C LYS A 493 -74.16 53.46 -21.40
N GLN A 494 -74.76 53.58 -20.22
CA GLN A 494 -76.13 53.15 -19.83
C GLN A 494 -76.95 52.23 -20.79
N GLN A 495 -76.35 51.23 -21.43
CA GLN A 495 -77.08 50.11 -22.08
C GLN A 495 -76.42 48.74 -21.82
N GLN A 496 -75.65 48.60 -20.73
CA GLN A 496 -75.07 47.34 -20.26
C GLN A 496 -75.85 46.72 -19.08
N LEU A 497 -76.97 47.32 -18.65
CA LEU A 497 -77.62 46.95 -17.38
C LEU A 497 -78.39 45.61 -17.42
N ASP A 498 -78.69 45.08 -18.62
CA ASP A 498 -79.38 43.78 -18.76
C ASP A 498 -78.40 42.61 -18.94
N TYR A 499 -77.13 42.88 -19.29
CA TYR A 499 -76.05 41.88 -19.33
C TYR A 499 -75.46 41.63 -17.94
N ASP A 500 -75.36 42.68 -17.12
CA ASP A 500 -74.82 42.61 -15.76
C ASP A 500 -75.71 41.79 -14.80
N ASN A 501 -77.01 41.69 -15.07
CA ASN A 501 -77.93 40.85 -14.30
C ASN A 501 -77.75 39.34 -14.59
N GLN A 502 -77.31 38.94 -15.78
CA GLN A 502 -76.92 37.55 -16.06
C GLN A 502 -75.55 37.22 -15.46
N ILE A 503 -74.61 38.17 -15.47
CA ILE A 503 -73.32 38.03 -14.79
C ILE A 503 -73.50 37.94 -13.27
N ALA A 504 -74.42 38.69 -12.67
CA ALA A 504 -74.68 38.63 -11.22
C ALA A 504 -75.22 37.26 -10.77
N ILE A 505 -76.09 36.63 -11.57
CA ILE A 505 -76.62 35.28 -11.31
C ILE A 505 -75.50 34.23 -11.49
N GLN A 506 -74.68 34.37 -12.53
CA GLN A 506 -73.53 33.48 -12.77
C GLN A 506 -72.45 33.64 -11.69
N ALA A 507 -72.16 34.88 -11.26
CA ALA A 507 -71.24 35.16 -10.15
C ALA A 507 -71.77 34.65 -8.81
N GLN A 508 -73.08 34.62 -8.59
CA GLN A 508 -73.68 34.05 -7.39
C GLN A 508 -73.62 32.52 -7.39
N GLN A 509 -73.76 31.88 -8.55
CA GLN A 509 -73.54 30.43 -8.71
C GLN A 509 -72.07 30.05 -8.59
N GLU A 510 -71.15 30.82 -9.18
CA GLU A 510 -69.70 30.65 -9.02
C GLU A 510 -69.27 30.87 -7.57
N LYS A 511 -69.87 31.82 -6.86
CA LYS A 511 -69.61 32.03 -5.43
C LYS A 511 -70.11 30.87 -4.57
N GLN A 512 -71.25 30.26 -4.90
CA GLN A 512 -71.72 29.04 -4.22
C GLN A 512 -70.84 27.83 -4.54
N GLN A 513 -70.33 27.73 -5.77
CA GLN A 513 -69.40 26.69 -6.17
C GLN A 513 -68.04 26.84 -5.48
N GLN A 514 -67.52 28.06 -5.39
CA GLN A 514 -66.31 28.38 -4.62
C GLN A 514 -66.49 28.09 -3.14
N LEU A 515 -67.67 28.34 -2.57
CA LEU A 515 -67.95 28.01 -1.18
C LEU A 515 -67.93 26.49 -0.94
N MET A 516 -68.51 25.70 -1.85
CA MET A 516 -68.44 24.24 -1.78
C MET A 516 -67.02 23.70 -1.98
N GLU A 517 -66.26 24.27 -2.92
CA GLU A 517 -64.84 23.92 -3.12
C GLU A 517 -63.99 24.28 -1.89
N GLU A 518 -64.28 25.40 -1.21
CA GLU A 518 -63.61 25.81 0.02
C GLU A 518 -63.97 24.89 1.19
N GLU A 519 -65.23 24.44 1.30
CA GLU A 519 -65.65 23.43 2.28
C GLU A 519 -65.00 22.06 2.02
N GLU A 520 -64.88 21.64 0.75
CA GLU A 520 -64.19 20.40 0.38
C GLU A 520 -62.68 20.50 0.67
N LEU A 521 -62.05 21.65 0.40
CA LEU A 521 -60.67 21.94 0.77
C LEU A 521 -60.47 21.95 2.29
N GLN A 522 -61.41 22.49 3.07
CA GLN A 522 -61.36 22.46 4.53
C GLN A 522 -61.53 21.04 5.08
N GLN A 523 -62.42 20.22 4.50
CA GLN A 523 -62.55 18.82 4.88
C GLN A 523 -61.27 18.03 4.56
N LYS A 524 -60.68 18.25 3.39
CA LYS A 524 -59.41 17.62 2.98
C LYS A 524 -58.25 18.05 3.89
N ALA A 525 -58.12 19.33 4.18
CA ALA A 525 -57.12 19.85 5.13
C ALA A 525 -57.31 19.26 6.54
N SER A 526 -58.55 19.05 6.97
CA SER A 526 -58.86 18.42 8.26
C SER A 526 -58.51 16.93 8.28
N GLN A 527 -58.70 16.20 7.16
CA GLN A 527 -58.24 14.82 7.00
C GLN A 527 -56.72 14.72 6.98
N ASP A 528 -56.04 15.61 6.25
CA ASP A 528 -54.58 15.67 6.19
C ASP A 528 -53.98 15.99 7.57
N LEU A 529 -54.61 16.90 8.32
CA LEU A 529 -54.20 17.20 9.71
C LEU A 529 -54.32 15.97 10.62
N ARG A 530 -55.40 15.19 10.51
CA ARG A 530 -55.56 13.93 11.27
C ARG A 530 -54.53 12.87 10.86
N SER A 531 -54.25 12.74 9.56
CA SER A 531 -53.23 11.81 9.06
C SER A 531 -51.83 12.20 9.56
N ASN A 532 -51.52 13.50 9.57
CA ASN A 532 -50.26 14.01 10.10
C ASN A 532 -50.14 13.80 11.61
N GLN A 533 -51.22 13.96 12.37
CA GLN A 533 -51.23 13.65 13.82
C GLN A 533 -50.95 12.17 14.09
N GLN A 534 -51.57 11.26 13.32
CA GLN A 534 -51.31 9.81 13.42
C GLN A 534 -49.85 9.46 13.04
N CYS A 535 -49.30 10.11 12.01
CA CYS A 535 -47.91 9.95 11.63
C CYS A 535 -46.95 10.43 12.74
N LEU A 536 -47.26 11.56 13.39
CA LEU A 536 -46.49 12.09 14.50
C LEU A 536 -46.48 11.14 15.70
N GLU A 537 -47.64 10.54 16.03
CA GLU A 537 -47.73 9.52 17.09
C GLU A 537 -46.89 8.28 16.77
N GLN A 538 -46.88 7.81 15.53
CA GLN A 538 -46.03 6.69 15.11
C GLN A 538 -44.53 7.01 15.22
N ILE A 539 -44.13 8.23 14.84
CA ILE A 539 -42.75 8.70 15.00
C ILE A 539 -42.34 8.72 16.48
N ASN A 540 -43.22 9.22 17.35
CA ASN A 540 -42.95 9.26 18.80
C ASN A 540 -42.82 7.84 19.39
N GLN A 541 -43.66 6.90 18.97
CA GLN A 541 -43.55 5.49 19.37
C GLN A 541 -42.24 4.84 18.90
N GLN A 542 -41.82 5.13 17.65
CA GLN A 542 -40.53 4.64 17.13
C GLN A 542 -39.33 5.25 17.87
N GLN A 543 -39.40 6.54 18.22
CA GLN A 543 -38.35 7.19 19.02
C GLN A 543 -38.25 6.59 20.41
N GLN A 544 -39.37 6.30 21.06
CA GLN A 544 -39.38 5.65 22.38
C GLN A 544 -38.73 4.26 22.31
N PHE A 545 -39.11 3.45 21.32
CA PHE A 545 -38.49 2.13 21.09
C PHE A 545 -36.98 2.21 20.82
N LEU A 546 -36.55 3.21 20.05
CA LEU A 546 -35.12 3.41 19.75
C LEU A 546 -34.33 3.79 21.01
N ASN A 547 -34.91 4.63 21.88
CA ASN A 547 -34.28 5.03 23.13
C ASN A 547 -34.13 3.83 24.09
N GLU A 548 -35.14 2.97 24.21
CA GLU A 548 -35.06 1.73 24.99
C GLU A 548 -33.96 0.79 24.46
N LYS A 549 -33.82 0.67 23.13
CA LYS A 549 -32.74 -0.08 22.47
C LYS A 549 -31.35 0.49 22.78
N ILE A 550 -31.21 1.81 22.77
CA ILE A 550 -29.94 2.50 23.09
C ILE A 550 -29.57 2.24 24.56
N GLU A 551 -30.53 2.32 25.47
CA GLU A 551 -30.31 2.04 26.89
C GLU A 551 -29.88 0.58 27.12
N GLU A 552 -30.52 -0.38 26.45
CA GLU A 552 -30.12 -1.79 26.47
C GLU A 552 -28.67 -1.98 26.00
N GLN A 553 -28.28 -1.34 24.88
CA GLN A 553 -26.91 -1.40 24.35
C GLN A 553 -25.88 -0.75 25.29
N ASN A 554 -26.20 0.39 25.89
CA ASN A 554 -25.32 1.04 26.85
C ASN A 554 -25.08 0.17 28.09
N ASN A 555 -26.11 -0.51 28.58
CA ASN A 555 -26.00 -1.46 29.68
C ASN A 555 -25.15 -2.69 29.32
N GLN A 556 -25.22 -3.18 28.07
CA GLN A 556 -24.33 -4.25 27.59
C GLN A 556 -22.88 -3.78 27.47
N LEU A 557 -22.65 -2.57 26.96
CA LEU A 557 -21.32 -1.97 26.85
C LEU A 557 -20.67 -1.76 28.23
N ALA A 558 -21.45 -1.31 29.21
CA ALA A 558 -20.98 -1.15 30.58
C ALA A 558 -20.47 -2.48 31.17
N LYS A 559 -21.23 -3.59 30.97
CA LYS A 559 -20.80 -4.94 31.39
C LYS A 559 -19.54 -5.41 30.68
N GLN A 560 -19.38 -5.11 29.40
CA GLN A 560 -18.17 -5.45 28.65
C GLN A 560 -16.95 -4.66 29.14
N ASN A 561 -17.13 -3.39 29.51
CA ASN A 561 -16.06 -2.57 30.08
C ASN A 561 -15.63 -3.09 31.45
N GLU A 562 -16.57 -3.49 32.32
CA GLU A 562 -16.22 -4.13 33.61
C GLU A 562 -15.39 -5.42 33.41
N GLN A 563 -15.76 -6.26 32.43
CA GLN A 563 -14.99 -7.47 32.10
C GLN A 563 -13.59 -7.15 31.55
N LEU A 564 -13.46 -6.08 30.76
CA LEU A 564 -12.17 -5.64 30.21
C LEU A 564 -11.26 -5.08 31.31
N GLU A 565 -11.81 -4.33 32.26
CA GLU A 565 -11.08 -3.84 33.44
C GLU A 565 -10.57 -5.01 34.29
N GLU A 566 -11.39 -6.05 34.50
CA GLU A 566 -11.00 -7.25 35.23
C GLU A 566 -9.86 -8.01 34.51
N MET A 567 -9.96 -8.21 33.19
CA MET A 567 -8.87 -8.83 32.40
C MET A 567 -7.59 -8.00 32.43
N THR A 568 -7.70 -6.67 32.35
CA THR A 568 -6.55 -5.77 32.40
C THR A 568 -5.82 -5.89 33.72
N LYS A 569 -6.57 -5.97 34.83
CA LYS A 569 -6.00 -6.20 36.17
C LYS A 569 -5.27 -7.55 36.25
N GLN A 570 -5.87 -8.63 35.75
CA GLN A 570 -5.24 -9.95 35.68
C GLN A 570 -3.95 -9.94 34.83
N TYR A 571 -3.92 -9.17 33.75
CA TYR A 571 -2.73 -9.05 32.90
C TYR A 571 -1.61 -8.28 33.59
N GLN A 572 -1.94 -7.19 34.30
CA GLN A 572 -0.97 -6.44 35.10
C GLN A 572 -0.35 -7.29 36.21
N GLU A 573 -1.16 -8.12 36.89
CA GLU A 573 -0.67 -9.08 37.89
C GLU A 573 0.32 -10.09 37.26
N LYS A 574 0.05 -10.59 36.05
CA LYS A 574 0.98 -11.47 35.32
C LYS A 574 2.28 -10.78 34.90
N ILE A 575 2.22 -9.50 34.48
CA ILE A 575 3.42 -8.72 34.18
C ILE A 575 4.31 -8.60 35.42
N GLN A 576 3.71 -8.29 36.57
CA GLN A 576 4.45 -8.19 37.84
C GLN A 576 5.08 -9.53 38.24
N GLN A 577 4.35 -10.64 38.07
CA GLN A 577 4.90 -11.99 38.29
C GLN A 577 6.09 -12.30 37.36
N ASN A 578 6.00 -11.95 36.08
CA ASN A 578 7.10 -12.15 35.14
C ASN A 578 8.32 -11.29 35.49
N GLN A 579 8.13 -10.04 35.92
CA GLN A 579 9.22 -9.18 36.38
C GLN A 579 9.93 -9.75 37.62
N GLN A 580 9.18 -10.35 38.55
CA GLN A 580 9.77 -11.04 39.72
C GLN A 580 10.59 -12.27 39.28
N LEU A 581 10.07 -13.07 38.34
CA LEU A 581 10.79 -14.21 37.75
C LEU A 581 12.08 -13.78 37.03
N GLU A 582 12.05 -12.69 36.27
CA GLU A 582 13.25 -12.15 35.61
C GLU A 582 14.32 -11.72 36.62
N GLN A 583 13.92 -11.07 37.71
CA GLN A 583 14.82 -10.72 38.81
C GLN A 583 15.42 -11.96 39.48
N GLU A 584 14.64 -13.02 39.68
CA GLU A 584 15.11 -14.30 40.22
C GLU A 584 16.12 -14.98 39.27
N ILE A 585 15.83 -15.02 37.96
CA ILE A 585 16.74 -15.55 36.95
C ILE A 585 18.07 -14.80 36.95
N GLU A 586 18.03 -13.47 37.02
CA GLU A 586 19.24 -12.65 37.03
C GLU A 586 20.06 -12.86 38.31
N PHE A 587 19.41 -12.96 39.46
CA PHE A 587 20.06 -13.33 40.71
C PHE A 587 20.75 -14.71 40.63
N LEU A 588 20.09 -15.70 40.04
CA LEU A 588 20.66 -17.04 39.85
C LEU A 588 21.87 -17.03 38.90
N LYS A 589 21.86 -16.21 37.84
CA LYS A 589 23.04 -16.04 36.96
C LYS A 589 24.23 -15.46 37.73
N GLN A 590 24.02 -14.40 38.50
CA GLN A 590 25.08 -13.79 39.31
C GLN A 590 25.67 -14.78 40.32
N LYS A 591 24.81 -15.59 40.97
CA LYS A 591 25.25 -16.65 41.87
C LYS A 591 26.12 -17.69 41.15
N ASN A 592 25.71 -18.12 39.96
CA ASN A 592 26.45 -19.09 39.15
C ASN A 592 27.81 -18.52 38.68
N GLU A 593 27.87 -17.24 38.30
CA GLU A 593 29.12 -16.57 37.92
C GLU A 593 30.11 -16.51 39.10
N MET A 594 29.63 -16.15 40.31
CA MET A 594 30.47 -16.19 41.51
C MET A 594 30.99 -17.60 41.82
N GLU A 595 30.16 -18.63 41.62
CA GLU A 595 30.57 -20.02 41.82
C GLU A 595 31.64 -20.45 40.81
N ILE A 596 31.48 -20.08 39.52
CA ILE A 596 32.49 -20.31 38.48
C ILE A 596 33.81 -19.61 38.83
N GLU A 597 33.76 -18.36 39.30
CA GLU A 597 34.95 -17.61 39.69
C GLU A 597 35.65 -18.25 40.91
N TYR A 598 34.88 -18.67 41.91
CA TYR A 598 35.42 -19.40 43.07
C TYR A 598 36.11 -20.70 42.66
N GLN A 599 35.52 -21.47 41.74
CA GLN A 599 36.13 -22.69 41.21
C GLN A 599 37.43 -22.39 40.44
N ARG A 600 37.49 -21.29 39.68
CA ARG A 600 38.73 -20.83 39.02
C ARG A 600 39.83 -20.49 40.03
N GLN A 601 39.48 -19.83 41.14
CA GLN A 601 40.45 -19.51 42.21
C GLN A 601 41.00 -20.79 42.87
N ILE A 602 40.14 -21.77 43.18
CA ILE A 602 40.57 -23.08 43.70
C ILE A 602 41.51 -23.76 42.71
N HIS A 603 41.17 -23.77 41.41
CA HIS A 603 42.01 -24.40 40.40
C HIS A 603 43.39 -23.71 40.29
N LYS A 604 43.42 -22.38 40.35
CA LYS A 604 44.67 -21.60 40.33
C LYS A 604 45.55 -21.92 41.55
N ALA A 605 44.98 -21.94 42.75
CA ALA A 605 45.70 -22.32 43.97
C ALA A 605 46.23 -23.77 43.92
N LYS A 606 45.48 -24.70 43.33
CA LYS A 606 45.95 -26.08 43.07
C LYS A 606 47.13 -26.13 42.10
N GLN A 607 47.12 -25.33 41.03
CA GLN A 607 48.25 -25.25 40.09
C GLN A 607 49.49 -24.63 40.75
N GLU A 608 49.32 -23.57 41.54
CA GLU A 608 50.42 -22.91 42.26
C GLU A 608 51.05 -23.82 43.32
N SER A 609 50.24 -24.61 44.05
CA SER A 609 50.74 -25.61 45.00
C SER A 609 51.45 -26.81 44.35
N GLN A 610 51.10 -27.17 43.10
CA GLN A 610 51.81 -28.21 42.33
C GLN A 610 53.17 -27.74 41.78
N LEU A 611 53.40 -26.43 41.67
CA LEU A 611 54.70 -25.87 41.28
C LEU A 611 55.74 -25.93 42.42
N ILE A 612 55.30 -25.97 43.68
CA ILE A 612 56.19 -26.00 44.86
C ILE A 612 57.08 -27.26 44.88
N PRO A 613 56.56 -28.50 44.68
CA PRO A 613 57.39 -29.70 44.57
C PRO A 613 58.37 -29.66 43.39
N ALA A 614 57.99 -29.07 42.25
CA ALA A 614 58.84 -28.98 41.07
C ALA A 614 60.05 -28.04 41.30
N ILE A 615 59.84 -26.92 42.00
CA ILE A 615 60.92 -26.00 42.37
C ILE A 615 61.86 -26.65 43.41
N ILE A 616 61.31 -27.35 44.41
CA ILE A 616 62.13 -28.09 45.40
C ILE A 616 62.94 -29.21 44.71
N GLY A 617 62.36 -29.94 43.76
CA GLY A 617 63.08 -30.94 42.98
C GLY A 617 64.21 -30.37 42.12
N THR A 618 63.99 -29.20 41.52
CA THR A 618 64.99 -28.50 40.67
C THR A 618 66.13 -27.93 41.51
N VAL A 619 65.84 -27.36 42.68
CA VAL A 619 66.88 -26.90 43.64
C VAL A 619 67.65 -28.09 44.22
N GLY A 620 67.00 -29.21 44.48
CA GLY A 620 67.66 -30.45 44.91
C GLY A 620 68.62 -31.03 43.85
N GLN A 621 68.25 -30.98 42.58
CA GLN A 621 69.12 -31.40 41.45
C GLN A 621 70.30 -30.44 41.23
N LEU A 622 70.09 -29.13 41.39
CA LEU A 622 71.17 -28.13 41.33
C LEU A 622 72.16 -28.29 42.48
N LEU A 623 71.69 -28.55 43.71
CA LEU A 623 72.57 -28.80 44.86
C LEU A 623 73.35 -30.12 44.74
N THR A 624 72.78 -31.17 44.15
CA THR A 624 73.52 -32.42 43.86
C THR A 624 74.54 -32.25 42.73
N THR A 625 74.30 -31.34 41.78
CA THR A 625 75.27 -31.03 40.72
C THR A 625 76.44 -30.17 41.24
N ILE A 626 76.19 -29.28 42.21
CA ILE A 626 77.22 -28.42 42.82
C ILE A 626 78.08 -29.17 43.85
N ILE A 627 77.56 -30.24 44.47
CA ILE A 627 78.29 -31.07 45.45
C ILE A 627 78.86 -32.36 44.80
N SER A 628 79.02 -32.40 43.48
CA SER A 628 79.86 -33.42 42.85
C SER A 628 81.33 -32.98 42.92
N PRO A 629 82.18 -33.64 43.72
CA PRO A 629 83.55 -33.21 43.91
C PRO A 629 84.37 -33.51 42.67
N GLN A 630 84.89 -32.46 42.02
CA GLN A 630 86.10 -32.58 41.24
C GLN A 630 87.27 -32.98 42.16
N GLY A 631 87.74 -34.20 41.99
CA GLY A 631 89.02 -34.69 42.47
C GLY A 631 89.01 -36.21 42.39
N LYS A 632 89.95 -36.90 41.77
CA LYS A 632 91.27 -36.60 41.19
C LYS A 632 91.57 -37.74 40.19
N LYS A 633 92.59 -37.52 39.35
CA LYS A 633 93.56 -38.47 38.79
C LYS A 633 93.21 -39.95 38.75
#